data_AF-A0AA42ZD16-F1
#
_entry.id   AF-A0AA42ZD16-F1
#
_cell.length_a   1.000
_cell.length_b   1.000
_cell.length_c   1.000
_cell.angle_alpha   90.00
_cell.angle_beta   90.00
_cell.angle_gamma   90.00
#
_symmetry.space_group_name_H-M   'P 1'
#
loop_
_entity.id
_entity.type
_entity.pdbx_description
1 polymer ?
#
loop_
_entity_poly.entity_id
_entity_poly.type
_entity_poly.pdbx_seq_one_letter_code
_entity_poly.pdbx_strand_id
1 'polypeptide(L)'
;MTDMVFHRSLRTGHYRKNVAWVLGLWLMVCITLLCGCSDQKTTSTLPGTHPGAWMDKSSSDFHGRVVTAGSSESCRECHGADFDGGEVQVSCIDCHIEKGACVTCHGGRDNATGAPPTGLHGEIYDTTIAVGAHTEHLTASDIATAVSCDACHLVPVVASDSGHLGIDSIAEIIWHGISDAGTAVWDRESRTCRNTYCHGDFSGGNAGNAPLWTATGQAECGSCHDDGANPQRLGWKHAFHVGTVGLGCVECHATVIDTALQITNLNLHVNGVVDTLTRDTTVCNVCHGAGVDACTACHGGVDNATGAPPTGLEGESATTDLAVGAHTAHLEDGEIAAAFECGSCHNVPTNVQDLGHLGADSVAEINFGGIAGGQSVWGRAAATCEQTYCHGSFSGGDPSNAPVWTSGGQADCGSCHDVGVDPGKIGGIHEFHITSAGFTCGDCHARVADRLGNIIDITLHVNGEVDLLTLDHDACNVCHEQGTAHCTDCHGGDDNQTGAPPSGIEGETATTDLAVGAHTAHVESSTLAGAIECDECHVTPAAAVDPDHFGIDSVAEITWGATAGDQSIWDRVNATCEQTYCHGNFNGGIVGNVPVWTSSDPASCGSCHDVGAQPSDLRWKHQFHVEVASLKCGDCHASVVDTLLNITDPSLHVNGIIDTLTRDVVVCSSCHGGGSGTCTLCHGGADNQTGAPPLGISGETATSQLAVGAHTIHLDGGPMAVGFSCTECHVTPLAWDDPEHFGPDGIAEVTFGPLAGPNATWSRDDSSCADTYCHGDFPGGNNSQSPPWTESGIDLCGSCHDFGAHPARLSGRHEKHVVDKDVECYQCHSTTVDASLNLVEKWVHVDGENTISFSSGQGVWANGECTNTGCHGRESW
;
A
#
# COMPACT_ATOMS: atom_id res chain seq x y z
N MET A 1 -10.36 -17.61 25.96
CA MET A 1 -9.61 -18.82 25.59
C MET A 1 -8.29 -18.35 25.01
N THR A 2 -7.25 -18.52 25.84
CA THR A 2 -5.79 -18.56 25.65
C THR A 2 -5.23 -18.60 24.22
N ASP A 3 -4.03 -18.11 23.89
CA ASP A 3 -2.96 -17.36 24.58
C ASP A 3 -1.85 -17.10 23.54
N MET A 4 -1.18 -15.94 23.56
CA MET A 4 0.25 -15.80 23.94
C MET A 4 0.79 -14.40 23.60
N VAL A 5 1.43 -13.80 24.59
CA VAL A 5 1.75 -12.37 24.72
C VAL A 5 3.21 -12.17 25.16
N PHE A 6 3.87 -11.21 24.50
CA PHE A 6 4.87 -10.20 24.92
C PHE A 6 6.05 -10.49 25.87
N HIS A 7 7.23 -10.11 25.35
CA HIS A 7 8.10 -8.97 25.73
C HIS A 7 8.35 -8.56 27.21
N ARG A 8 9.66 -8.53 27.51
CA ARG A 8 10.48 -7.46 28.14
C ARG A 8 10.15 -6.91 29.55
N SER A 9 11.17 -7.10 30.40
CA SER A 9 11.92 -6.07 31.15
C SER A 9 11.77 -5.94 32.68
N LEU A 10 12.96 -5.83 33.28
CA LEU A 10 13.38 -5.03 34.44
C LEU A 10 13.26 -5.57 35.88
N ARG A 11 14.31 -5.19 36.61
CA ARG A 11 14.80 -5.64 37.92
C ARG A 11 14.01 -5.04 39.09
N THR A 12 14.02 -5.75 40.23
CA THR A 12 14.57 -5.36 41.55
C THR A 12 13.77 -5.96 42.72
N GLY A 13 14.44 -6.27 43.84
CA GLY A 13 13.82 -6.17 45.18
C GLY A 13 13.48 -7.44 45.96
N HIS A 14 14.50 -8.11 46.49
CA HIS A 14 14.62 -8.67 47.85
C HIS A 14 13.40 -9.06 48.73
N TYR A 15 13.45 -10.33 49.16
CA TYR A 15 13.52 -10.84 50.55
C TYR A 15 12.31 -11.48 51.27
N ARG A 16 12.56 -12.76 51.64
CA ARG A 16 12.23 -13.49 52.89
C ARG A 16 10.84 -14.11 53.02
N LYS A 17 10.80 -15.45 52.94
CA LYS A 17 10.83 -16.39 54.10
C LYS A 17 10.86 -17.84 53.58
N ASN A 18 11.33 -18.78 54.41
CA ASN A 18 11.41 -20.25 54.24
C ASN A 18 12.78 -20.83 53.80
N VAL A 19 13.82 -20.44 54.53
CA VAL A 19 15.23 -20.93 54.47
C VAL A 19 15.48 -22.25 55.25
N ALA A 20 14.49 -22.84 55.91
CA ALA A 20 14.77 -23.93 56.87
C ALA A 20 14.96 -25.34 56.27
N TRP A 21 14.41 -25.63 55.09
CA TRP A 21 14.36 -27.02 54.56
C TRP A 21 15.47 -27.37 53.56
N VAL A 22 16.05 -26.37 52.88
CA VAL A 22 17.08 -26.59 51.84
C VAL A 22 18.49 -26.75 52.46
N LEU A 23 18.74 -26.16 53.63
CA LEU A 23 20.03 -26.26 54.33
C LEU A 23 20.28 -27.65 54.96
N GLY A 24 19.23 -28.42 55.26
CA GLY A 24 19.36 -29.75 55.86
C GLY A 24 19.85 -30.83 54.88
N LEU A 25 19.51 -30.72 53.60
CA LEU A 25 19.88 -31.71 52.57
C LEU A 25 21.34 -31.55 52.10
N TRP A 26 21.83 -30.30 52.04
CA TRP A 26 23.20 -30.00 51.67
C TRP A 26 24.22 -30.36 52.76
N LEU A 27 23.85 -30.26 54.04
CA LEU A 27 24.73 -30.64 55.15
C LEU A 27 25.00 -32.16 55.19
N MET A 28 24.04 -32.98 54.77
CA MET A 28 24.19 -34.44 54.74
C MET A 28 25.07 -34.94 53.59
N VAL A 29 25.10 -34.23 52.45
CA VAL A 29 25.99 -34.53 51.31
C VAL A 29 27.42 -34.06 51.57
N CYS A 30 27.62 -32.98 52.33
CA CYS A 30 28.96 -32.55 52.74
C CYS A 30 29.60 -33.46 53.79
N ILE A 31 28.82 -34.16 54.63
CA ILE A 31 29.35 -35.04 55.69
C ILE A 31 29.74 -36.43 55.16
N THR A 32 29.14 -36.89 54.05
CA THR A 32 29.50 -38.18 53.43
C THR A 32 30.69 -38.10 52.45
N LEU A 33 31.05 -36.90 51.97
CA LEU A 33 32.28 -36.65 51.20
C LEU A 33 33.55 -36.49 52.06
N LEU A 34 33.40 -36.32 53.38
CA LEU A 34 34.53 -36.03 54.29
C LEU A 34 35.06 -37.24 55.08
N CYS A 35 34.47 -38.44 54.92
CA CYS A 35 34.84 -39.62 55.71
C CYS A 35 34.86 -40.91 54.87
N GLY A 36 35.65 -40.93 53.79
CA GLY A 36 35.84 -42.13 52.95
C GLY A 36 37.24 -42.20 52.35
N CYS A 37 38.16 -42.79 53.12
CA CYS A 37 39.51 -43.22 52.73
C CYS A 37 40.63 -42.17 52.76
N SER A 38 40.93 -41.72 53.98
CA SER A 38 42.32 -41.69 54.46
C SER A 38 42.93 -43.09 54.29
N ASP A 39 43.84 -43.25 53.34
CA ASP A 39 44.93 -44.22 53.44
C ASP A 39 46.24 -43.44 53.65
N GLN A 40 46.87 -43.72 54.79
CA GLN A 40 48.19 -43.19 55.12
C GLN A 40 49.19 -43.56 54.03
N LYS A 41 49.90 -42.55 53.51
CA LYS A 41 51.33 -42.71 53.32
C LYS A 41 52.03 -41.75 54.26
N THR A 42 52.57 -42.34 55.31
CA THR A 42 53.85 -41.99 55.92
C THR A 42 54.57 -40.85 55.20
N THR A 43 55.00 -39.84 55.95
CA THR A 43 56.11 -38.96 55.57
C THR A 43 57.14 -39.74 54.75
N SER A 44 57.22 -39.51 53.45
CA SER A 44 58.35 -40.00 52.66
C SER A 44 59.51 -39.09 52.99
N THR A 45 60.25 -39.46 54.01
CA THR A 45 61.66 -39.14 54.11
C THR A 45 62.36 -39.86 52.96
N LEU A 46 62.36 -39.27 51.77
CA LEU A 46 63.41 -39.52 50.79
C LEU A 46 64.40 -38.36 50.91
N PRO A 47 65.46 -38.50 51.72
CA PRO A 47 66.63 -37.67 51.53
C PRO A 47 67.21 -37.98 50.13
N GLY A 48 67.26 -36.98 49.25
CA GLY A 48 68.06 -37.04 48.02
C GLY A 48 67.55 -37.96 46.90
N THR A 49 66.37 -37.70 46.35
CA THR A 49 65.96 -38.28 45.04
C THR A 49 66.81 -37.77 43.88
N HIS A 50 67.39 -36.59 44.02
CA HIS A 50 68.37 -36.07 43.08
C HIS A 50 69.79 -36.31 43.61
N PRO A 51 70.75 -36.71 42.77
CA PRO A 51 72.15 -36.84 43.17
C PRO A 51 72.67 -35.54 43.82
N GLY A 52 73.62 -35.63 44.75
CA GLY A 52 74.21 -34.43 45.36
C GLY A 52 74.83 -33.45 44.34
N ALA A 53 75.09 -33.92 43.13
CA ALA A 53 75.58 -33.14 41.99
C ALA A 53 74.45 -32.48 41.15
N TRP A 54 73.18 -32.51 41.59
CA TRP A 54 72.02 -31.95 40.86
C TRP A 54 72.14 -30.47 40.51
N MET A 55 72.85 -29.71 41.34
CA MET A 55 73.11 -28.28 41.14
C MET A 55 74.51 -27.98 40.55
N ASP A 56 75.34 -29.00 40.31
CA ASP A 56 76.66 -28.85 39.69
C ASP A 56 76.54 -28.88 38.17
N LYS A 57 76.71 -27.72 37.52
CA LYS A 57 76.62 -27.55 36.05
C LYS A 57 77.61 -28.41 35.26
N SER A 58 78.69 -28.86 35.89
CA SER A 58 79.70 -29.72 35.26
C SER A 58 79.35 -31.21 35.34
N SER A 59 78.37 -31.58 36.17
CA SER A 59 77.90 -32.95 36.35
C SER A 59 77.03 -33.42 35.18
N SER A 60 77.09 -34.73 34.89
CA SER A 60 76.10 -35.40 34.02
C SER A 60 74.70 -35.37 34.63
N ASP A 61 74.62 -35.29 35.96
CA ASP A 61 73.38 -35.35 36.73
C ASP A 61 72.81 -33.95 37.01
N PHE A 62 73.33 -32.91 36.35
CA PHE A 62 72.83 -31.55 36.49
C PHE A 62 71.36 -31.46 36.05
N HIS A 63 70.50 -30.82 36.84
CA HIS A 63 69.07 -30.71 36.57
C HIS A 63 68.76 -30.19 35.16
N GLY A 64 69.53 -29.20 34.68
CA GLY A 64 69.35 -28.66 33.33
C GLY A 64 69.57 -29.73 32.25
N ARG A 65 70.58 -30.61 32.39
CA ARG A 65 70.84 -31.68 31.41
C ARG A 65 69.74 -32.73 31.40
N VAL A 66 69.15 -33.02 32.57
CA VAL A 66 68.06 -33.98 32.70
C VAL A 66 66.79 -33.44 32.06
N VAL A 67 66.47 -32.16 32.26
CA VAL A 67 65.35 -31.49 31.60
C VAL A 67 65.55 -31.46 30.08
N THR A 68 66.74 -31.11 29.59
CA THR A 68 67.04 -31.05 28.14
C THR A 68 67.01 -32.43 27.45
N ALA A 69 67.38 -33.51 28.15
CA ALA A 69 67.41 -34.86 27.56
C ALA A 69 66.03 -35.52 27.42
N GLY A 70 65.00 -34.95 28.05
CA GLY A 70 63.64 -35.51 28.06
C GLY A 70 62.60 -34.40 28.06
N SER A 71 61.94 -34.22 29.21
CA SER A 71 60.97 -33.15 29.44
C SER A 71 60.89 -32.88 30.95
N SER A 72 60.48 -31.68 31.34
CA SER A 72 60.13 -31.36 32.73
C SER A 72 58.81 -31.97 33.18
N GLU A 73 58.03 -32.61 32.29
CA GLU A 73 56.67 -33.08 32.61
C GLU A 73 56.63 -34.08 33.77
N SER A 74 57.55 -35.05 33.80
CA SER A 74 57.62 -36.02 34.91
C SER A 74 57.96 -35.38 36.26
N CYS A 75 58.53 -34.18 36.26
CA CYS A 75 58.88 -33.46 37.49
C CYS A 75 57.63 -32.89 38.17
N ARG A 76 56.53 -32.65 37.43
CA ARG A 76 55.27 -32.10 37.97
C ARG A 76 54.61 -32.97 39.01
N GLU A 77 54.81 -34.29 38.90
CA GLU A 77 54.31 -35.28 39.86
C GLU A 77 54.76 -34.98 41.30
N CYS A 78 55.95 -34.38 41.45
CA CYS A 78 56.52 -34.02 42.74
C CYS A 78 56.53 -32.49 42.97
N HIS A 79 56.91 -31.72 41.96
CA HIS A 79 57.17 -30.28 42.04
C HIS A 79 55.97 -29.39 41.71
N GLY A 80 54.79 -29.99 41.44
CA GLY A 80 53.55 -29.26 41.15
C GLY A 80 53.36 -29.00 39.66
N ALA A 81 52.10 -28.81 39.24
CA ALA A 81 51.76 -28.60 37.83
C ALA A 81 52.39 -27.32 37.24
N ASP A 82 52.62 -26.32 38.08
CA ASP A 82 53.28 -25.05 37.78
C ASP A 82 54.78 -25.04 38.08
N PHE A 83 55.33 -26.14 38.63
CA PHE A 83 56.70 -26.23 39.15
C PHE A 83 57.02 -25.28 40.32
N ASP A 84 55.99 -24.74 41.00
CA ASP A 84 56.18 -23.83 42.14
C ASP A 84 56.36 -24.54 43.48
N GLY A 85 56.77 -25.81 43.44
CA GLY A 85 57.20 -26.57 44.61
C GLY A 85 56.34 -27.77 44.93
N GLY A 86 55.05 -27.78 44.56
CA GLY A 86 54.18 -28.95 44.68
C GLY A 86 54.22 -29.63 46.05
N GLU A 87 54.17 -30.97 46.06
CA GLU A 87 54.22 -31.76 47.31
C GLU A 87 55.61 -31.73 47.99
N VAL A 88 56.67 -31.49 47.23
CA VAL A 88 58.06 -31.52 47.75
C VAL A 88 58.59 -30.15 48.20
N GLN A 89 57.82 -29.08 48.02
CA GLN A 89 58.12 -27.69 48.40
C GLN A 89 59.46 -27.13 47.85
N VAL A 90 59.90 -27.58 46.68
CA VAL A 90 61.09 -27.05 46.00
C VAL A 90 60.68 -26.46 44.66
N SER A 91 60.56 -25.13 44.60
CA SER A 91 60.16 -24.39 43.39
C SER A 91 61.32 -24.32 42.40
N CYS A 92 61.06 -24.72 41.15
CA CYS A 92 61.96 -24.43 40.05
C CYS A 92 62.01 -22.91 39.79
N ILE A 93 60.90 -22.22 40.05
CA ILE A 93 60.71 -20.81 39.74
C ILE A 93 61.59 -19.96 40.66
N ASP A 94 61.68 -20.28 41.95
CA ASP A 94 62.49 -19.53 42.94
C ASP A 94 63.96 -19.33 42.52
N CYS A 95 64.57 -20.30 41.84
CA CYS A 95 65.95 -20.18 41.33
C CYS A 95 66.03 -19.52 39.94
N HIS A 96 64.94 -19.51 39.19
CA HIS A 96 64.86 -19.04 37.80
C HIS A 96 64.15 -17.67 37.64
N ILE A 97 63.71 -17.03 38.74
CA ILE A 97 63.08 -15.68 38.77
C ILE A 97 64.08 -14.52 38.58
N GLU A 98 65.35 -14.64 38.98
CA GLU A 98 66.31 -13.51 38.99
C GLU A 98 67.58 -13.73 38.14
N LYS A 99 67.44 -13.92 36.82
CA LYS A 99 68.53 -13.62 35.86
C LYS A 99 68.01 -12.93 34.59
N GLY A 100 67.45 -11.74 34.77
CA GLY A 100 66.92 -10.85 33.71
C GLY A 100 67.96 -10.28 32.74
N ALA A 101 68.82 -11.11 32.18
CA ALA A 101 69.62 -10.74 31.01
C ALA A 101 69.62 -11.95 30.07
N CYS A 102 68.97 -11.83 28.91
CA CYS A 102 68.90 -12.86 27.85
C CYS A 102 70.29 -13.43 27.57
N VAL A 103 71.31 -12.55 27.61
CA VAL A 103 72.74 -12.87 27.46
C VAL A 103 73.31 -13.87 28.46
N THR A 104 72.63 -14.11 29.57
CA THR A 104 73.05 -15.09 30.57
C THR A 104 72.84 -16.53 30.10
N CYS A 105 71.74 -16.78 29.40
CA CYS A 105 71.36 -18.11 28.92
C CYS A 105 71.61 -18.24 27.42
N HIS A 106 71.13 -17.28 26.64
CA HIS A 106 71.27 -17.24 25.19
C HIS A 106 72.66 -16.76 24.75
N GLY A 107 73.45 -16.18 25.65
CA GLY A 107 74.69 -15.53 25.24
C GLY A 107 74.40 -14.34 24.34
N GLY A 108 75.35 -13.97 23.50
CA GLY A 108 75.26 -12.76 22.68
C GLY A 108 76.60 -12.60 22.01
N ARG A 109 76.94 -13.61 21.20
CA ARG A 109 78.30 -13.78 20.69
C ARG A 109 78.67 -12.67 19.73
N ASP A 110 77.70 -12.24 18.95
CA ASP A 110 77.90 -11.18 17.96
C ASP A 110 77.60 -9.81 18.56
N ASN A 111 76.66 -9.73 19.51
CA ASN A 111 76.30 -8.50 20.20
C ASN A 111 75.68 -8.74 21.59
N ALA A 112 75.57 -7.69 22.40
CA ALA A 112 75.09 -7.79 23.79
C ALA A 112 73.55 -7.91 23.94
N THR A 113 72.80 -8.20 22.88
CA THR A 113 71.33 -8.20 22.91
C THR A 113 70.72 -9.53 23.35
N GLY A 114 71.48 -10.62 23.29
CA GLY A 114 70.91 -11.98 23.36
C GLY A 114 70.98 -12.72 22.02
N ALA A 115 71.23 -12.00 20.92
CA ALA A 115 71.34 -12.56 19.58
C ALA A 115 72.81 -12.68 19.10
N PRO A 116 73.14 -13.74 18.33
CA PRO A 116 72.30 -14.88 18.09
C PRO A 116 72.26 -15.75 19.37
N PRO A 117 71.12 -16.37 19.69
CA PRO A 117 71.01 -17.17 20.90
C PRO A 117 71.86 -18.44 20.78
N THR A 118 72.40 -18.91 21.90
CA THR A 118 73.01 -20.22 22.02
C THR A 118 71.90 -21.23 22.27
N GLY A 119 71.80 -22.26 21.42
CA GLY A 119 70.78 -23.29 21.55
C GLY A 119 70.95 -24.14 22.81
N LEU A 120 69.87 -24.81 23.23
CA LEU A 120 69.84 -25.64 24.45
C LEU A 120 70.83 -26.82 24.43
N HIS A 121 71.30 -27.24 23.26
CA HIS A 121 72.33 -28.28 23.10
C HIS A 121 73.71 -27.71 22.76
N GLY A 122 73.91 -26.40 22.95
CA GLY A 122 75.17 -25.72 22.66
C GLY A 122 75.37 -25.39 21.19
N GLU A 123 74.29 -25.31 20.39
CA GLU A 123 74.30 -24.81 19.03
C GLU A 123 74.71 -23.33 19.02
N ILE A 124 75.63 -22.95 18.12
CA ILE A 124 76.25 -21.61 18.10
C ILE A 124 76.37 -21.02 16.69
N TYR A 125 75.88 -21.73 15.68
CA TYR A 125 75.99 -21.34 14.28
C TYR A 125 74.60 -20.97 13.75
N ASP A 126 74.50 -19.83 13.08
CA ASP A 126 73.33 -19.31 12.36
C ASP A 126 72.67 -20.30 11.38
N THR A 127 73.46 -21.25 10.86
CA THR A 127 72.98 -22.36 10.01
C THR A 127 72.12 -23.40 10.74
N THR A 128 71.93 -23.29 12.06
CA THR A 128 71.09 -24.18 12.86
C THR A 128 69.75 -23.53 13.20
N ILE A 129 68.66 -24.32 13.26
CA ILE A 129 67.30 -23.82 13.56
C ILE A 129 67.25 -23.11 14.92
N ALA A 130 67.99 -23.60 15.91
CA ALA A 130 67.98 -23.05 17.26
C ALA A 130 68.64 -21.67 17.39
N VAL A 131 69.51 -21.30 16.43
CA VAL A 131 70.31 -20.08 16.46
C VAL A 131 69.81 -19.11 15.39
N GLY A 132 69.70 -19.57 14.13
CA GLY A 132 69.22 -18.77 13.00
C GLY A 132 70.05 -17.53 12.67
N ALA A 133 69.65 -16.84 11.63
CA ALA A 133 70.21 -15.55 11.19
C ALA A 133 69.68 -14.35 12.03
N HIS A 134 69.53 -14.52 13.36
CA HIS A 134 68.99 -13.48 14.25
C HIS A 134 69.80 -12.18 14.19
N THR A 135 71.14 -12.27 14.13
CA THR A 135 72.04 -11.11 14.14
C THR A 135 71.78 -10.17 12.97
N GLU A 136 71.42 -10.70 11.80
CA GLU A 136 71.18 -9.92 10.57
C GLU A 136 70.13 -8.82 10.81
N HIS A 137 69.05 -9.16 11.53
CA HIS A 137 67.97 -8.22 11.81
C HIS A 137 68.35 -7.17 12.85
N LEU A 138 69.25 -7.50 13.79
CA LEU A 138 69.65 -6.56 14.84
C LEU A 138 70.80 -5.64 14.43
N THR A 139 71.24 -5.72 13.18
CA THR A 139 72.24 -4.85 12.59
C THR A 139 71.64 -4.05 11.45
N ALA A 140 72.05 -2.79 11.28
CA ALA A 140 71.61 -1.99 10.15
C ALA A 140 72.18 -2.57 8.85
N SER A 141 71.36 -2.58 7.80
CA SER A 141 71.74 -2.95 6.44
C SER A 141 71.77 -1.72 5.53
N ASP A 142 72.11 -1.92 4.26
CA ASP A 142 72.03 -0.87 3.24
C ASP A 142 70.60 -0.48 2.87
N ILE A 143 69.58 -1.22 3.35
CA ILE A 143 68.17 -0.99 3.02
C ILE A 143 67.27 -0.72 4.22
N ALA A 144 67.68 -1.00 5.46
CA ALA A 144 66.88 -0.73 6.65
C ALA A 144 67.75 -0.57 7.90
N THR A 145 67.25 0.17 8.88
CA THR A 145 67.85 0.22 10.23
C THR A 145 67.73 -1.11 10.96
N ALA A 146 68.52 -1.29 12.01
CA ALA A 146 68.38 -2.45 12.91
C ALA A 146 66.95 -2.58 13.46
N VAL A 147 66.37 -3.76 13.32
CA VAL A 147 65.03 -4.14 13.78
C VAL A 147 65.15 -4.62 15.23
N SER A 148 64.26 -4.17 16.12
CA SER A 148 64.24 -4.65 17.51
C SER A 148 63.58 -6.03 17.61
N CYS A 149 63.86 -6.80 18.66
CA CYS A 149 63.25 -8.12 18.86
C CYS A 149 61.71 -8.05 18.89
N ASP A 150 61.16 -7.03 19.54
CA ASP A 150 59.72 -6.82 19.73
C ASP A 150 58.95 -6.49 18.43
N ALA A 151 59.68 -6.07 17.38
CA ALA A 151 59.11 -5.83 16.06
C ALA A 151 58.84 -7.14 15.28
N CYS A 152 59.41 -8.26 15.73
CA CYS A 152 59.26 -9.57 15.10
C CYS A 152 58.39 -10.50 15.94
N HIS A 153 58.69 -10.65 17.22
CA HIS A 153 57.97 -11.57 18.10
C HIS A 153 57.87 -11.00 19.50
N LEU A 154 56.90 -11.48 20.27
CA LEU A 154 56.75 -11.10 21.66
C LEU A 154 58.01 -11.51 22.43
N VAL A 155 58.67 -10.55 23.08
CA VAL A 155 59.93 -10.81 23.80
C VAL A 155 59.61 -11.32 25.21
N PRO A 156 60.02 -12.56 25.57
CA PRO A 156 59.80 -13.11 26.90
C PRO A 156 60.55 -12.32 27.99
N VAL A 157 59.90 -12.09 29.12
CA VAL A 157 60.48 -11.42 30.31
C VAL A 157 61.19 -12.44 31.21
N VAL A 158 60.61 -13.64 31.35
CA VAL A 158 61.18 -14.75 32.12
C VAL A 158 61.20 -16.04 31.32
N ALA A 159 62.02 -16.99 31.75
CA ALA A 159 62.25 -18.24 31.01
C ALA A 159 60.98 -19.11 30.86
N SER A 160 60.02 -18.95 31.77
CA SER A 160 58.74 -19.67 31.81
C SER A 160 57.60 -18.99 31.06
N ASP A 161 57.84 -17.83 30.43
CA ASP A 161 56.80 -17.16 29.65
C ASP A 161 56.37 -18.02 28.44
N SER A 162 55.10 -17.89 28.09
CA SER A 162 54.52 -18.60 26.94
C SER A 162 55.30 -18.28 25.65
N GLY A 163 55.67 -19.31 24.89
CA GLY A 163 56.48 -19.21 23.68
C GLY A 163 58.00 -19.29 23.88
N HIS A 164 58.52 -19.27 25.12
CA HIS A 164 59.97 -19.32 25.37
C HIS A 164 60.50 -20.73 25.68
N LEU A 165 60.07 -21.37 26.77
CA LEU A 165 60.39 -22.77 27.09
C LEU A 165 59.09 -23.55 27.29
N GLY A 166 58.63 -24.20 26.22
CA GLY A 166 57.47 -25.08 26.21
C GLY A 166 57.74 -26.48 26.82
N ILE A 167 56.68 -27.28 26.90
CA ILE A 167 56.72 -28.66 27.45
C ILE A 167 57.58 -29.63 26.62
N ASP A 168 57.84 -29.29 25.36
CA ASP A 168 58.65 -30.05 24.40
C ASP A 168 60.07 -29.48 24.21
N SER A 169 60.44 -28.47 25.01
CA SER A 169 61.74 -27.77 24.93
C SER A 169 62.00 -27.07 23.58
N ILE A 170 60.96 -26.71 22.85
CA ILE A 170 61.02 -25.87 21.66
C ILE A 170 60.48 -24.47 22.02
N ALA A 171 61.12 -23.41 21.49
CA ALA A 171 60.61 -22.06 21.58
C ALA A 171 59.68 -21.78 20.39
N GLU A 172 58.44 -21.38 20.66
CA GLU A 172 57.48 -20.98 19.63
C GLU A 172 57.55 -19.48 19.33
N ILE A 173 57.44 -19.13 18.04
CA ILE A 173 57.34 -17.74 17.63
C ILE A 173 55.90 -17.26 17.85
N ILE A 174 55.72 -16.35 18.81
CA ILE A 174 54.49 -15.56 18.96
C ILE A 174 54.74 -14.25 18.22
N TRP A 175 54.15 -14.11 17.03
CA TRP A 175 54.29 -12.90 16.21
C TRP A 175 53.79 -11.66 16.96
N HIS A 176 54.50 -10.54 16.83
CA HIS A 176 54.21 -9.29 17.51
C HIS A 176 54.85 -8.11 16.77
N GLY A 177 54.36 -6.90 17.01
CA GLY A 177 54.90 -5.69 16.40
C GLY A 177 54.52 -5.57 14.93
N ILE A 178 55.42 -5.02 14.11
CA ILE A 178 55.16 -4.75 12.69
C ILE A 178 55.16 -6.02 11.81
N SER A 179 55.70 -7.14 12.31
CA SER A 179 55.70 -8.41 11.57
C SER A 179 54.33 -9.10 11.54
N ASP A 180 53.46 -8.81 12.52
CA ASP A 180 52.16 -9.48 12.68
C ASP A 180 51.07 -8.80 11.86
N ALA A 181 50.91 -9.26 10.61
CA ALA A 181 49.80 -8.88 9.75
C ALA A 181 48.53 -9.74 9.97
N GLY A 182 48.50 -10.58 11.02
CA GLY A 182 47.43 -11.55 11.30
C GLY A 182 47.53 -12.86 10.51
N THR A 183 48.45 -12.94 9.55
CA THR A 183 48.69 -14.08 8.65
C THR A 183 50.11 -14.62 8.72
N ALA A 184 50.95 -14.05 9.58
CA ALA A 184 52.36 -14.40 9.73
C ALA A 184 52.57 -15.88 10.08
N VAL A 185 53.47 -16.55 9.36
CA VAL A 185 53.76 -17.97 9.57
C VAL A 185 55.26 -18.25 9.59
N TRP A 186 55.67 -18.99 10.62
CA TRP A 186 56.95 -19.68 10.68
C TRP A 186 56.74 -21.15 10.34
N ASP A 187 57.43 -21.63 9.31
CA ASP A 187 57.36 -23.00 8.86
C ASP A 187 58.62 -23.76 9.28
N ARG A 188 58.50 -24.62 10.29
CA ARG A 188 59.66 -25.30 10.88
C ARG A 188 60.29 -26.35 9.96
N GLU A 189 59.51 -26.95 9.05
CA GLU A 189 60.00 -27.99 8.14
C GLU A 189 60.86 -27.39 7.03
N SER A 190 60.33 -26.37 6.36
CA SER A 190 61.04 -25.61 5.33
C SER A 190 62.01 -24.57 5.88
N ARG A 191 61.89 -24.24 7.17
CA ARG A 191 62.64 -23.21 7.89
C ARG A 191 62.46 -21.82 7.28
N THR A 192 61.25 -21.53 6.81
CA THR A 192 60.92 -20.27 6.13
C THR A 192 59.97 -19.41 6.96
N CYS A 193 60.16 -18.10 6.84
CA CYS A 193 59.21 -17.10 7.33
C CYS A 193 58.40 -16.59 6.14
N ARG A 194 57.08 -16.51 6.26
CA ARG A 194 56.19 -15.97 5.21
C ARG A 194 55.05 -15.16 5.81
N ASN A 195 54.40 -14.38 4.96
CA ASN A 195 53.21 -13.59 5.33
C ASN A 195 53.49 -12.61 6.49
N THR A 196 54.73 -12.12 6.58
CA THR A 196 55.07 -11.02 7.49
C THR A 196 55.23 -9.75 6.66
N TYR A 197 55.01 -8.59 7.28
CA TYR A 197 55.26 -7.30 6.64
C TYR A 197 56.68 -7.23 6.01
N CYS A 198 57.71 -7.65 6.74
CA CYS A 198 59.09 -7.63 6.25
C CYS A 198 59.35 -8.63 5.11
N HIS A 199 58.50 -9.64 4.93
CA HIS A 199 58.63 -10.69 3.92
C HIS A 199 57.45 -10.69 2.95
N GLY A 200 57.07 -9.49 2.51
CA GLY A 200 56.22 -9.30 1.32
C GLY A 200 54.72 -9.25 1.58
N ASP A 201 54.25 -9.34 2.83
CA ASP A 201 52.84 -9.23 3.18
C ASP A 201 52.41 -7.78 3.43
N PHE A 202 52.43 -7.00 2.35
CA PHE A 202 51.94 -5.62 2.32
C PHE A 202 51.43 -5.27 0.92
N SER A 203 50.69 -4.16 0.80
CA SER A 203 50.17 -3.71 -0.49
C SER A 203 51.31 -3.42 -1.48
N GLY A 204 51.33 -4.12 -2.62
CA GLY A 204 52.43 -4.06 -3.59
C GLY A 204 53.63 -4.95 -3.27
N GLY A 205 53.59 -5.68 -2.16
CA GLY A 205 54.60 -6.64 -1.75
C GLY A 205 54.58 -7.93 -2.57
N ASN A 206 55.70 -8.64 -2.56
CA ASN A 206 55.86 -9.95 -3.17
C ASN A 206 55.49 -11.04 -2.16
N ALA A 207 54.25 -11.54 -2.22
CA ALA A 207 53.78 -12.61 -1.35
C ALA A 207 54.59 -13.93 -1.48
N GLY A 208 55.39 -14.09 -2.55
CA GLY A 208 56.30 -15.22 -2.72
C GLY A 208 57.62 -15.08 -1.95
N ASN A 209 57.87 -13.97 -1.26
CA ASN A 209 59.09 -13.74 -0.52
C ASN A 209 59.11 -14.58 0.78
N ALA A 210 59.82 -15.70 0.77
CA ALA A 210 59.89 -16.64 1.88
C ALA A 210 61.34 -16.95 2.25
N PRO A 211 62.04 -16.05 2.97
CA PRO A 211 63.45 -16.24 3.30
C PRO A 211 63.65 -17.41 4.28
N LEU A 212 64.82 -18.05 4.15
CA LEU A 212 65.27 -19.14 4.99
C LEU A 212 65.90 -18.59 6.29
N TRP A 213 65.39 -19.03 7.43
CA TRP A 213 65.89 -18.65 8.76
C TRP A 213 67.37 -18.94 9.01
N THR A 214 67.90 -19.98 8.37
CA THR A 214 69.27 -20.47 8.58
C THR A 214 70.24 -20.01 7.48
N ALA A 215 69.97 -18.89 6.82
CA ALA A 215 70.83 -18.31 5.80
C ALA A 215 70.82 -16.78 5.84
N THR A 216 71.85 -16.15 5.28
CA THR A 216 72.05 -14.70 5.24
C THR A 216 72.07 -14.19 3.79
N GLY A 217 71.99 -12.87 3.58
CA GLY A 217 72.10 -12.25 2.26
C GLY A 217 70.91 -12.48 1.32
N GLN A 218 69.68 -12.54 1.85
CA GLN A 218 68.46 -12.90 1.11
C GLN A 218 67.56 -11.70 0.74
N ALA A 219 68.05 -10.46 0.92
CA ALA A 219 67.27 -9.23 0.74
C ALA A 219 67.78 -8.42 -0.47
N GLU A 220 67.73 -9.02 -1.66
CA GLU A 220 68.06 -8.32 -2.91
C GLU A 220 66.98 -7.29 -3.29
N CYS A 221 67.35 -6.15 -3.88
CA CYS A 221 66.38 -5.17 -4.39
C CYS A 221 65.43 -5.84 -5.41
N GLY A 222 64.15 -5.50 -5.36
CA GLY A 222 63.10 -6.14 -6.18
C GLY A 222 62.53 -7.44 -5.60
N SER A 223 63.18 -8.05 -4.60
CA SER A 223 62.67 -9.31 -4.01
C SER A 223 61.42 -9.11 -3.14
N CYS A 224 61.34 -7.99 -2.40
CA CYS A 224 60.26 -7.69 -1.47
C CYS A 224 59.07 -6.97 -2.13
N HIS A 225 59.33 -6.05 -3.05
CA HIS A 225 58.34 -5.34 -3.87
C HIS A 225 58.97 -5.02 -5.22
N ASP A 226 58.15 -4.70 -6.22
CA ASP A 226 58.64 -4.33 -7.55
C ASP A 226 59.51 -3.05 -7.50
N ASP A 227 60.59 -3.02 -8.27
CA ASP A 227 61.54 -1.90 -8.36
C ASP A 227 61.26 -0.97 -9.56
N GLY A 228 60.12 -1.16 -10.24
CA GLY A 228 59.68 -0.38 -11.40
C GLY A 228 59.72 -1.15 -12.72
N ALA A 229 60.18 -2.41 -12.71
CA ALA A 229 60.15 -3.28 -13.89
C ALA A 229 58.71 -3.68 -14.30
N ASN A 230 57.80 -3.77 -13.34
CA ASN A 230 56.37 -4.05 -13.54
C ASN A 230 55.53 -3.22 -12.54
N PRO A 231 55.33 -1.92 -12.79
CA PRO A 231 54.62 -1.01 -11.89
C PRO A 231 53.20 -1.44 -11.54
N GLN A 232 52.56 -2.27 -12.36
CA GLN A 232 51.22 -2.84 -12.11
C GLN A 232 51.18 -3.68 -10.83
N ARG A 233 52.29 -4.34 -10.46
CA ARG A 233 52.39 -5.09 -9.19
C ARG A 233 52.29 -4.20 -7.96
N LEU A 234 52.66 -2.93 -8.08
CA LEU A 234 52.58 -1.93 -7.00
C LEU A 234 51.20 -1.24 -6.94
N GLY A 235 50.26 -1.66 -7.77
CA GLY A 235 48.90 -1.11 -7.86
C GLY A 235 48.75 -0.01 -8.90
N TRP A 236 47.49 0.35 -9.18
CA TRP A 236 47.12 1.25 -10.28
C TRP A 236 47.81 2.62 -10.22
N LYS A 237 48.03 3.17 -9.01
CA LYS A 237 48.71 4.46 -8.85
C LYS A 237 50.11 4.43 -9.43
N HIS A 238 50.86 3.36 -9.21
CA HIS A 238 52.19 3.22 -9.78
C HIS A 238 52.12 2.93 -11.28
N ALA A 239 51.20 2.08 -11.73
CA ALA A 239 50.97 1.82 -13.14
C ALA A 239 50.71 3.11 -13.94
N PHE A 240 49.81 3.96 -13.45
CA PHE A 240 49.46 5.23 -14.07
C PHE A 240 50.63 6.23 -14.01
N HIS A 241 51.17 6.52 -12.81
CA HIS A 241 52.17 7.58 -12.69
C HIS A 241 53.52 7.19 -13.32
N VAL A 242 53.94 5.93 -13.22
CA VAL A 242 55.23 5.46 -13.78
C VAL A 242 55.08 5.05 -15.24
N GLY A 243 54.03 4.29 -15.57
CA GLY A 243 53.81 3.76 -16.91
C GLY A 243 53.22 4.77 -17.89
N THR A 244 52.16 5.48 -17.49
CA THR A 244 51.43 6.41 -18.36
C THR A 244 52.02 7.81 -18.32
N VAL A 245 52.23 8.37 -17.12
CA VAL A 245 52.76 9.74 -16.96
C VAL A 245 54.28 9.80 -17.08
N GLY A 246 54.98 8.69 -16.82
CA GLY A 246 56.44 8.62 -16.91
C GLY A 246 57.18 9.26 -15.73
N LEU A 247 56.56 9.35 -14.55
CA LEU A 247 57.18 9.86 -13.33
C LEU A 247 58.13 8.82 -12.72
N GLY A 248 59.29 9.29 -12.27
CA GLY A 248 60.22 8.49 -11.49
C GLY A 248 59.76 8.35 -10.03
N CYS A 249 60.17 7.27 -9.37
CA CYS A 249 59.78 6.95 -7.98
C CYS A 249 60.12 8.08 -6.98
N VAL A 250 61.27 8.74 -7.19
CA VAL A 250 61.76 9.85 -6.35
C VAL A 250 60.81 11.06 -6.36
N GLU A 251 59.96 11.20 -7.38
CA GLU A 251 59.00 12.31 -7.43
C GLU A 251 57.96 12.22 -6.31
N CYS A 252 57.66 11.03 -5.80
CA CYS A 252 56.72 10.79 -4.69
C CYS A 252 57.39 10.29 -3.41
N HIS A 253 58.54 9.62 -3.51
CA HIS A 253 59.25 9.01 -2.39
C HIS A 253 60.58 9.71 -2.07
N ALA A 254 60.63 11.03 -2.22
CA ALA A 254 61.85 11.84 -2.18
C ALA A 254 62.62 11.78 -0.83
N THR A 255 61.95 11.37 0.25
CA THR A 255 62.58 11.17 1.57
C THR A 255 63.19 9.79 1.76
N VAL A 256 62.77 8.82 0.95
CA VAL A 256 63.15 7.41 1.07
C VAL A 256 64.26 7.07 0.09
N ILE A 257 64.15 7.53 -1.15
CA ILE A 257 65.07 7.21 -2.25
C ILE A 257 65.59 8.45 -2.99
N ASP A 258 66.71 8.30 -3.69
CA ASP A 258 67.18 9.25 -4.70
C ASP A 258 66.79 8.86 -6.14
N THR A 259 67.26 9.64 -7.13
CA THR A 259 67.01 9.41 -8.56
C THR A 259 67.63 8.12 -9.11
N ALA A 260 68.58 7.50 -8.39
CA ALA A 260 69.20 6.23 -8.74
C ALA A 260 68.59 5.05 -7.96
N LEU A 261 67.42 5.26 -7.33
CA LEU A 261 66.71 4.30 -6.46
C LEU A 261 67.55 3.83 -5.25
N GLN A 262 68.53 4.63 -4.82
CA GLN A 262 69.29 4.33 -3.61
C GLN A 262 68.53 4.85 -2.39
N ILE A 263 68.47 4.04 -1.32
CA ILE A 263 67.81 4.42 -0.07
C ILE A 263 68.61 5.53 0.61
N THR A 264 68.01 6.72 0.74
CA THR A 264 68.64 7.89 1.38
C THR A 264 68.35 8.00 2.86
N ASN A 265 67.28 7.35 3.34
CA ASN A 265 66.93 7.33 4.77
C ASN A 265 66.44 5.94 5.20
N LEU A 266 67.33 5.19 5.83
CA LEU A 266 67.08 3.82 6.31
C LEU A 266 65.98 3.72 7.38
N ASN A 267 65.62 4.82 8.06
CA ASN A 267 64.54 4.80 9.06
C ASN A 267 63.14 4.78 8.41
N LEU A 268 63.05 5.09 7.11
CA LEU A 268 61.80 5.17 6.36
C LEU A 268 61.56 3.96 5.46
N HIS A 269 62.56 3.10 5.28
CA HIS A 269 62.44 1.89 4.47
C HIS A 269 62.41 0.67 5.39
N VAL A 270 61.27 -0.04 5.38
CA VAL A 270 60.88 -1.10 6.35
C VAL A 270 60.50 -0.54 7.73
N ASN A 271 59.53 0.40 7.77
CA ASN A 271 59.04 1.03 9.01
C ASN A 271 57.53 0.81 9.28
N GLY A 272 56.84 0.04 8.44
CA GLY A 272 55.41 -0.25 8.56
C GLY A 272 54.47 0.73 7.82
N VAL A 273 54.98 1.80 7.20
CA VAL A 273 54.16 2.79 6.49
C VAL A 273 54.71 3.08 5.09
N VAL A 274 53.87 3.63 4.21
CA VAL A 274 54.29 4.12 2.89
C VAL A 274 54.58 5.62 3.00
N ASP A 275 55.86 5.96 3.13
CA ASP A 275 56.30 7.36 3.21
C ASP A 275 56.27 8.03 1.84
N THR A 276 55.50 9.11 1.74
CA THR A 276 55.38 9.93 0.52
C THR A 276 55.75 11.38 0.84
N LEU A 277 56.76 11.89 0.13
CA LEU A 277 57.06 13.31 0.06
C LEU A 277 57.37 13.65 -1.40
N THR A 278 56.58 14.56 -1.95
CA THR A 278 56.75 15.00 -3.34
C THR A 278 58.04 15.82 -3.49
N ARG A 279 58.90 15.46 -4.45
CA ARG A 279 60.15 16.19 -4.73
C ARG A 279 59.90 17.58 -5.30
N ASP A 280 59.01 17.65 -6.29
CA ASP A 280 58.60 18.88 -6.96
C ASP A 280 57.09 18.90 -7.15
N THR A 281 56.40 19.68 -6.33
CA THR A 281 54.94 19.81 -6.39
C THR A 281 54.45 20.45 -7.68
N THR A 282 55.30 21.17 -8.43
CA THR A 282 54.88 21.80 -9.69
C THR A 282 54.58 20.79 -10.78
N VAL A 283 55.32 19.67 -10.82
CA VAL A 283 55.08 18.56 -11.74
C VAL A 283 53.73 17.89 -11.45
N CYS A 284 53.42 17.71 -10.17
CA CYS A 284 52.15 17.14 -9.72
C CYS A 284 50.97 18.10 -9.95
N ASN A 285 51.18 19.41 -9.76
CA ASN A 285 50.11 20.41 -9.81
C ASN A 285 49.52 20.59 -11.21
N VAL A 286 50.22 20.20 -12.27
CA VAL A 286 49.67 20.18 -13.65
C VAL A 286 48.45 19.26 -13.74
N CYS A 287 48.40 18.19 -12.94
CA CYS A 287 47.27 17.25 -12.90
C CYS A 287 46.44 17.36 -11.60
N HIS A 288 47.07 17.72 -10.47
CA HIS A 288 46.44 17.69 -9.14
C HIS A 288 46.11 19.07 -8.53
N GLY A 289 46.69 20.17 -9.04
CA GLY A 289 46.74 21.47 -8.34
C GLY A 289 46.12 22.66 -9.09
N ALA A 290 45.95 22.56 -10.40
CA ALA A 290 45.06 23.45 -11.13
C ALA A 290 43.62 22.91 -11.00
N GLY A 291 42.62 23.79 -10.86
CA GLY A 291 41.26 23.41 -11.23
C GLY A 291 41.29 22.78 -12.63
N VAL A 292 40.42 21.80 -12.88
CA VAL A 292 40.40 20.87 -14.02
C VAL A 292 40.25 21.49 -15.43
N ASP A 293 40.72 22.71 -15.65
CA ASP A 293 40.56 23.49 -16.88
C ASP A 293 41.29 22.89 -18.11
N ALA A 294 41.85 21.68 -18.00
CA ALA A 294 42.23 20.86 -19.13
C ALA A 294 42.00 19.37 -18.84
N CYS A 295 40.77 18.87 -19.04
CA CYS A 295 40.47 17.42 -19.10
C CYS A 295 41.46 16.71 -20.04
N THR A 296 41.89 17.40 -21.09
CA THR A 296 42.89 16.94 -22.06
C THR A 296 44.26 16.61 -21.47
N ALA A 297 44.61 17.16 -20.31
CA ALA A 297 45.89 16.89 -19.65
C ALA A 297 45.98 15.46 -19.09
N CYS A 298 44.83 14.89 -18.68
CA CYS A 298 44.75 13.51 -18.18
C CYS A 298 44.09 12.57 -19.19
N HIS A 299 42.97 12.98 -19.78
CA HIS A 299 42.17 12.15 -20.70
C HIS A 299 42.65 12.22 -22.14
N GLY A 300 43.41 13.25 -22.53
CA GLY A 300 43.85 13.41 -23.93
C GLY A 300 42.80 14.08 -24.81
N GLY A 301 42.22 13.36 -25.77
CA GLY A 301 41.40 13.93 -26.84
C GLY A 301 42.20 14.15 -28.13
N VAL A 302 42.73 13.05 -28.66
CA VAL A 302 43.63 13.02 -29.82
C VAL A 302 42.97 13.48 -31.14
N ASP A 303 41.64 13.48 -31.21
CA ASP A 303 40.88 13.85 -32.41
C ASP A 303 40.31 15.28 -32.35
N ASN A 304 39.80 15.75 -31.21
CA ASN A 304 39.08 17.04 -31.12
C ASN A 304 39.49 17.96 -29.94
N ALA A 305 40.51 17.60 -29.15
CA ALA A 305 41.02 18.40 -28.02
C ALA A 305 39.96 18.77 -26.96
N THR A 306 38.87 18.00 -26.85
CA THR A 306 37.84 18.18 -25.81
C THR A 306 38.13 17.36 -24.55
N GLY A 307 39.07 16.41 -24.62
CA GLY A 307 39.27 15.36 -23.63
C GLY A 307 38.56 14.05 -24.00
N ALA A 308 37.69 14.07 -25.02
CA ALA A 308 37.15 12.89 -25.67
C ALA A 308 37.91 12.59 -26.99
N PRO A 309 38.06 11.31 -27.36
CA PRO A 309 37.77 10.17 -26.51
C PRO A 309 38.87 10.08 -25.44
N PRO A 310 38.50 9.76 -24.19
CA PRO A 310 39.46 9.70 -23.10
C PRO A 310 40.41 8.51 -23.28
N THR A 311 41.66 8.66 -22.84
CA THR A 311 42.57 7.53 -22.60
C THR A 311 42.19 6.88 -21.28
N GLY A 312 42.02 5.56 -21.25
CA GLY A 312 41.72 4.83 -20.01
C GLY A 312 42.92 4.80 -19.03
N LEU A 313 42.66 4.42 -17.78
CA LEU A 313 43.68 4.38 -16.71
C LEU A 313 44.78 3.33 -16.96
N GLU A 314 44.53 2.34 -17.82
CA GLU A 314 45.50 1.32 -18.23
C GLU A 314 46.14 1.63 -19.59
N GLY A 315 45.86 2.82 -20.17
CA GLY A 315 46.37 3.26 -21.46
C GLY A 315 45.50 2.87 -22.66
N GLU A 316 44.25 2.47 -22.43
CA GLU A 316 43.26 2.16 -23.46
C GLU A 316 42.97 3.39 -24.32
N SER A 317 42.86 3.21 -25.64
CA SER A 317 42.65 4.33 -26.58
C SER A 317 41.77 3.97 -27.79
N ALA A 318 41.33 2.72 -27.93
CA ALA A 318 40.45 2.33 -29.01
C ALA A 318 38.98 2.58 -28.61
N THR A 319 38.16 3.06 -29.53
CA THR A 319 36.71 3.27 -29.29
C THR A 319 35.94 1.96 -29.01
N THR A 320 36.57 0.81 -29.24
CA THR A 320 36.06 -0.51 -28.85
C THR A 320 36.31 -0.85 -27.38
N ASP A 321 37.16 -0.08 -26.69
CA ASP A 321 37.45 -0.26 -25.27
C ASP A 321 36.38 0.44 -24.42
N LEU A 322 35.94 -0.22 -23.35
CA LEU A 322 34.86 0.28 -22.48
C LEU A 322 35.17 1.65 -21.85
N ALA A 323 36.44 1.90 -21.54
CA ALA A 323 36.93 3.15 -20.96
C ALA A 323 36.90 4.34 -21.93
N VAL A 324 36.78 4.07 -23.25
CA VAL A 324 36.94 5.04 -24.33
C VAL A 324 35.59 5.26 -25.04
N GLY A 325 35.07 4.18 -25.65
CA GLY A 325 33.77 4.11 -26.31
C GLY A 325 33.48 5.18 -27.37
N ALA A 326 32.19 5.49 -27.52
CA ALA A 326 31.64 6.34 -28.57
C ALA A 326 31.57 7.84 -28.19
N HIS A 327 32.41 8.34 -27.28
CA HIS A 327 32.38 9.75 -26.83
C HIS A 327 32.38 10.75 -28.00
N THR A 328 33.35 10.65 -28.92
CA THR A 328 33.50 11.59 -30.05
C THR A 328 32.25 11.64 -30.92
N ALA A 329 31.56 10.52 -31.11
CA ALA A 329 30.37 10.45 -31.96
C ALA A 329 29.23 11.36 -31.49
N HIS A 330 29.21 11.74 -30.21
CA HIS A 330 28.21 12.64 -29.65
C HIS A 330 28.66 14.11 -29.63
N LEU A 331 29.95 14.39 -29.78
CA LEU A 331 30.51 15.74 -29.74
C LEU A 331 30.67 16.37 -31.14
N GLU A 332 30.25 15.65 -32.18
CA GLU A 332 30.28 16.09 -33.57
C GLU A 332 28.87 16.04 -34.16
N ASP A 333 28.60 16.88 -35.15
CA ASP A 333 27.30 16.90 -35.82
C ASP A 333 27.05 15.56 -36.55
N GLY A 334 25.90 14.97 -36.31
CA GLY A 334 25.43 13.77 -37.00
C GLY A 334 24.54 14.09 -38.20
N GLU A 335 24.01 13.04 -38.84
CA GLU A 335 23.05 13.21 -39.95
C GLU A 335 21.67 13.67 -39.49
N ILE A 336 21.30 13.38 -38.23
CA ILE A 336 19.94 13.61 -37.70
C ILE A 336 19.90 14.45 -36.42
N ALA A 337 21.05 14.79 -35.83
CA ALA A 337 21.12 15.59 -34.61
C ALA A 337 22.42 16.42 -34.59
N ALA A 338 22.37 17.61 -34.02
CA ALA A 338 23.55 18.43 -33.77
C ALA A 338 24.44 17.84 -32.66
N ALA A 339 25.70 18.28 -32.62
CA ALA A 339 26.64 17.90 -31.56
C ALA A 339 26.10 18.23 -30.17
N PHE A 340 26.30 17.31 -29.23
CA PHE A 340 25.94 17.47 -27.82
C PHE A 340 27.14 17.96 -27.00
N GLU A 341 26.88 18.80 -26.00
CA GLU A 341 27.89 19.08 -24.96
C GLU A 341 27.95 17.91 -23.97
N CYS A 342 29.09 17.66 -23.33
CA CYS A 342 29.26 16.55 -22.36
C CYS A 342 28.15 16.52 -21.28
N GLY A 343 27.76 17.71 -20.79
CA GLY A 343 26.71 17.90 -19.79
C GLY A 343 25.31 17.45 -20.21
N SER A 344 25.10 17.24 -21.51
CA SER A 344 23.84 16.73 -22.08
C SER A 344 23.60 15.26 -21.76
N CYS A 345 24.70 14.51 -21.54
CA CYS A 345 24.66 13.08 -21.23
C CYS A 345 24.84 12.83 -19.73
N HIS A 346 25.93 13.35 -19.16
CA HIS A 346 26.28 13.12 -17.77
C HIS A 346 26.82 14.38 -17.11
N ASN A 347 26.76 14.41 -15.78
CA ASN A 347 27.37 15.48 -15.01
C ASN A 347 28.88 15.45 -15.22
N VAL A 348 29.45 16.56 -15.69
CA VAL A 348 30.89 16.68 -15.95
C VAL A 348 31.61 17.03 -14.65
N PRO A 349 32.55 16.20 -14.17
CA PRO A 349 33.30 16.48 -12.95
C PRO A 349 34.15 17.75 -13.04
N THR A 350 34.19 18.52 -11.94
CA THR A 350 35.03 19.73 -11.79
C THR A 350 36.31 19.49 -10.98
N ASN A 351 36.46 18.30 -10.39
CA ASN A 351 37.66 17.86 -9.68
C ASN A 351 37.89 16.37 -9.90
N VAL A 352 39.16 15.95 -9.85
CA VAL A 352 39.52 14.52 -9.97
C VAL A 352 38.93 13.65 -8.85
N GLN A 353 38.60 14.24 -7.70
CA GLN A 353 37.98 13.59 -6.54
C GLN A 353 36.46 13.76 -6.50
N ASP A 354 35.85 14.41 -7.50
CA ASP A 354 34.40 14.54 -7.55
C ASP A 354 33.76 13.16 -7.69
N LEU A 355 32.61 13.01 -7.04
CA LEU A 355 31.82 11.77 -7.07
C LEU A 355 31.49 11.39 -8.52
N GLY A 356 31.80 10.16 -8.92
CA GLY A 356 31.59 9.66 -10.29
C GLY A 356 32.79 9.82 -11.23
N HIS A 357 33.83 10.58 -10.86
CA HIS A 357 35.02 10.68 -11.70
C HIS A 357 36.03 9.56 -11.41
N LEU A 358 36.52 9.46 -10.16
CA LEU A 358 37.57 8.51 -9.79
C LEU A 358 37.21 7.83 -8.45
N GLY A 359 36.59 6.65 -8.54
CA GLY A 359 36.17 5.83 -7.40
C GLY A 359 37.29 5.04 -6.74
N ALA A 360 37.02 4.45 -5.57
CA ALA A 360 37.96 3.62 -4.82
C ALA A 360 38.34 2.31 -5.56
N ASP A 361 37.49 1.86 -6.48
CA ASP A 361 37.69 0.69 -7.34
C ASP A 361 38.30 1.04 -8.70
N SER A 362 38.64 2.32 -8.94
CA SER A 362 39.23 2.83 -10.18
C SER A 362 38.30 2.72 -11.41
N VAL A 363 36.99 2.67 -11.20
CA VAL A 363 35.98 2.74 -12.26
C VAL A 363 35.29 4.11 -12.18
N ALA A 364 35.13 4.79 -13.32
CA ALA A 364 34.33 6.01 -13.37
C ALA A 364 32.83 5.64 -13.36
N GLU A 365 32.05 6.28 -12.49
CA GLU A 365 30.60 6.10 -12.43
C GLU A 365 29.85 7.17 -13.23
N ILE A 366 28.99 6.72 -14.14
CA ILE A 366 28.18 7.62 -14.96
C ILE A 366 26.99 8.13 -14.14
N ASN A 367 27.04 9.40 -13.77
CA ASN A 367 25.90 10.12 -13.22
C ASN A 367 25.21 10.89 -14.35
N PHE A 368 24.17 10.30 -14.93
CA PHE A 368 23.41 10.94 -16.01
C PHE A 368 22.83 12.30 -15.57
N GLY A 369 22.84 13.25 -16.49
CA GLY A 369 22.43 14.64 -16.29
C GLY A 369 22.00 15.27 -17.61
N GLY A 370 21.46 16.49 -17.56
CA GLY A 370 21.00 17.18 -18.77
C GLY A 370 19.81 16.50 -19.45
N ILE A 371 19.84 16.43 -20.78
CA ILE A 371 18.73 15.91 -21.60
C ILE A 371 18.62 14.39 -21.57
N ALA A 372 19.71 13.65 -21.28
CA ALA A 372 19.65 12.19 -21.15
C ALA A 372 18.59 11.74 -20.12
N GLY A 373 18.39 12.54 -19.07
CA GLY A 373 17.34 12.36 -18.09
C GLY A 373 17.69 11.34 -17.00
N GLY A 374 17.04 11.49 -15.83
CA GLY A 374 17.36 10.70 -14.62
C GLY A 374 16.92 9.23 -14.64
N GLN A 375 16.22 8.78 -15.69
CA GLN A 375 15.86 7.38 -15.88
C GLN A 375 16.93 6.60 -16.68
N SER A 376 17.93 7.28 -17.23
CA SER A 376 19.02 6.66 -17.98
C SER A 376 19.79 5.65 -17.13
N VAL A 377 20.13 4.52 -17.75
CA VAL A 377 20.86 3.42 -17.10
C VAL A 377 22.08 3.03 -17.92
N TRP A 378 23.23 2.92 -17.24
CA TRP A 378 24.46 2.38 -17.81
C TRP A 378 24.59 0.88 -17.51
N GLY A 379 24.40 0.05 -18.53
CA GLY A 379 24.54 -1.40 -18.47
C GLY A 379 25.99 -1.83 -18.64
N ARG A 380 26.87 -1.61 -17.65
CA ARG A 380 28.33 -1.84 -17.75
C ARG A 380 28.73 -3.22 -18.31
N ALA A 381 28.01 -4.28 -17.94
CA ALA A 381 28.33 -5.65 -18.38
C ALA A 381 28.02 -5.89 -19.88
N ALA A 382 26.99 -5.24 -20.41
CA ALA A 382 26.59 -5.32 -21.81
C ALA A 382 27.14 -4.14 -22.64
N ALA A 383 27.75 -3.15 -21.99
CA ALA A 383 28.15 -1.87 -22.56
C ALA A 383 26.97 -1.12 -23.21
N THR A 384 25.78 -1.19 -22.64
CA THR A 384 24.55 -0.60 -23.19
C THR A 384 24.14 0.68 -22.48
N CYS A 385 23.57 1.62 -23.24
CA CYS A 385 22.92 2.82 -22.70
C CYS A 385 21.40 2.66 -22.82
N GLU A 386 20.75 2.33 -21.71
CA GLU A 386 19.32 1.99 -21.66
C GLU A 386 18.51 3.18 -21.12
N GLN A 387 17.23 3.24 -21.48
CA GLN A 387 16.27 4.24 -20.94
C GLN A 387 16.75 5.69 -21.04
N THR A 388 17.56 5.99 -22.07
CA THR A 388 18.12 7.32 -22.31
C THR A 388 17.22 8.08 -23.27
N TYR A 389 16.94 9.36 -22.97
CA TYR A 389 16.09 10.21 -23.81
C TYR A 389 16.51 10.17 -25.28
N CYS A 390 17.77 10.48 -25.60
CA CYS A 390 18.27 10.51 -26.98
C CYS A 390 18.21 9.14 -27.69
N HIS A 391 18.03 8.04 -26.95
CA HIS A 391 17.95 6.69 -27.47
C HIS A 391 16.52 6.14 -27.48
N GLY A 392 15.49 6.98 -27.41
CA GLY A 392 14.09 6.56 -27.56
C GLY A 392 13.29 6.51 -26.27
N SER A 393 13.88 6.89 -25.12
CA SER A 393 13.15 6.97 -23.84
C SER A 393 12.44 8.32 -23.67
N PHE A 394 11.49 8.60 -24.55
CA PHE A 394 10.59 9.75 -24.48
C PHE A 394 9.16 9.35 -24.88
N SER A 395 8.20 10.25 -24.67
CA SER A 395 6.80 9.99 -25.05
C SER A 395 6.68 9.80 -26.56
N GLY A 396 6.19 8.65 -26.99
CA GLY A 396 6.11 8.28 -28.42
C GLY A 396 7.40 7.68 -29.01
N GLY A 397 8.44 7.50 -28.19
CA GLY A 397 9.68 6.81 -28.57
C GLY A 397 9.66 5.31 -28.30
N ASP A 398 10.69 4.60 -28.79
CA ASP A 398 10.96 3.19 -28.50
C ASP A 398 11.96 3.08 -27.33
N PRO A 399 11.49 2.81 -26.10
CA PRO A 399 12.38 2.68 -24.94
C PRO A 399 13.25 1.42 -24.99
N SER A 400 12.98 0.47 -25.90
CA SER A 400 13.78 -0.75 -26.04
C SER A 400 15.10 -0.52 -26.78
N ASN A 401 15.25 0.62 -27.43
CA ASN A 401 16.48 0.97 -28.13
C ASN A 401 17.61 1.26 -27.13
N ALA A 402 18.57 0.34 -27.10
CA ALA A 402 19.70 0.32 -26.17
C ALA A 402 21.02 0.17 -26.95
N PRO A 403 21.58 1.27 -27.49
CA PRO A 403 22.82 1.22 -28.25
C PRO A 403 24.00 0.77 -27.38
N VAL A 404 25.03 0.24 -28.05
CA VAL A 404 26.22 -0.35 -27.44
C VAL A 404 27.36 0.66 -27.53
N TRP A 405 27.82 1.12 -26.37
CA TRP A 405 28.84 2.15 -26.18
C TRP A 405 30.15 1.94 -26.94
N THR A 406 30.53 0.68 -27.18
CA THR A 406 31.75 0.30 -27.89
C THR A 406 31.54 -0.02 -29.37
N SER A 407 30.36 0.31 -29.92
CA SER A 407 29.98 0.10 -31.32
C SER A 407 29.49 1.40 -31.97
N GLY A 408 29.68 1.53 -33.29
CA GLY A 408 29.18 2.66 -34.08
C GLY A 408 27.99 2.30 -34.97
N GLY A 409 27.31 3.32 -35.50
CA GLY A 409 26.28 3.17 -36.54
C GLY A 409 24.95 2.56 -36.07
N GLN A 410 24.45 2.99 -34.91
CA GLN A 410 23.25 2.41 -34.26
C GLN A 410 22.03 3.34 -34.25
N ALA A 411 22.09 4.46 -34.99
CA ALA A 411 21.05 5.50 -35.02
C ALA A 411 20.29 5.50 -36.36
N ASP A 412 19.83 4.33 -36.82
CA ASP A 412 19.02 4.23 -38.04
C ASP A 412 17.66 4.91 -37.85
N CYS A 413 17.17 5.64 -38.86
CA CYS A 413 15.83 6.25 -38.81
C CYS A 413 14.74 5.20 -38.52
N GLY A 414 13.87 5.51 -37.55
CA GLY A 414 12.83 4.59 -37.07
C GLY A 414 13.24 3.75 -35.85
N SER A 415 14.51 3.76 -35.43
CA SER A 415 14.95 3.02 -34.24
C SER A 415 14.53 3.68 -32.92
N CYS A 416 14.38 5.00 -32.91
CA CYS A 416 14.10 5.77 -31.69
C CYS A 416 12.61 6.13 -31.53
N HIS A 417 11.89 6.31 -32.64
CA HIS A 417 10.45 6.54 -32.68
C HIS A 417 9.90 6.12 -34.05
N ASP A 418 8.60 5.88 -34.16
CA ASP A 418 7.97 5.53 -35.44
C ASP A 418 8.01 6.73 -36.41
N VAL A 419 8.20 6.44 -37.70
CA VAL A 419 8.36 7.46 -38.78
C VAL A 419 7.12 7.57 -39.67
N GLY A 420 5.94 7.22 -39.15
CA GLY A 420 4.66 7.26 -39.85
C GLY A 420 4.27 5.92 -40.50
N VAL A 421 4.91 4.81 -40.13
CA VAL A 421 4.53 3.46 -40.56
C VAL A 421 3.43 2.90 -39.67
N ASP A 422 3.53 3.19 -38.37
CA ASP A 422 2.59 2.81 -37.33
C ASP A 422 2.36 4.03 -36.41
N PRO A 423 1.64 5.07 -36.90
CA PRO A 423 1.48 6.36 -36.22
C PRO A 423 0.96 6.26 -34.78
N GLY A 424 0.18 5.22 -34.45
CA GLY A 424 -0.30 4.94 -33.10
C GLY A 424 0.81 4.76 -32.07
N LYS A 425 2.03 4.34 -32.50
CA LYS A 425 3.20 4.24 -31.61
C LYS A 425 3.77 5.59 -31.17
N ILE A 426 3.59 6.64 -31.98
CA ILE A 426 4.01 8.00 -31.63
C ILE A 426 3.06 8.56 -30.55
N GLY A 427 1.82 8.06 -30.52
CA GLY A 427 0.81 8.38 -29.53
C GLY A 427 0.15 9.75 -29.73
N GLY A 428 -0.95 9.96 -28.99
CA GLY A 428 -1.77 11.16 -29.08
C GLY A 428 -2.44 11.31 -30.46
N ILE A 429 -2.51 12.54 -30.95
CA ILE A 429 -3.26 12.90 -32.16
C ILE A 429 -2.59 12.51 -33.49
N HIS A 430 -1.38 11.94 -33.44
CA HIS A 430 -0.60 11.62 -34.64
C HIS A 430 -1.31 10.62 -35.55
N GLU A 431 -1.98 9.63 -34.97
CA GLU A 431 -2.70 8.60 -35.73
C GLU A 431 -3.83 9.19 -36.56
N PHE A 432 -4.67 10.02 -35.95
CA PHE A 432 -5.71 10.75 -36.68
C PHE A 432 -5.12 11.64 -37.80
N HIS A 433 -4.11 12.45 -37.47
CA HIS A 433 -3.57 13.41 -38.44
C HIS A 433 -2.86 12.72 -39.62
N ILE A 434 -2.14 11.63 -39.39
CA ILE A 434 -1.39 10.92 -40.42
C ILE A 434 -2.28 9.96 -41.21
N THR A 435 -3.08 9.13 -40.53
CA THR A 435 -3.88 8.07 -41.16
C THR A 435 -5.18 8.61 -41.73
N SER A 436 -5.94 9.39 -40.94
CA SER A 436 -7.29 9.83 -41.30
C SER A 436 -7.28 11.14 -42.07
N ALA A 437 -6.54 12.14 -41.60
CA ALA A 437 -6.45 13.46 -42.25
C ALA A 437 -5.39 13.52 -43.37
N GLY A 438 -4.50 12.53 -43.46
CA GLY A 438 -3.51 12.42 -44.53
C GLY A 438 -2.37 13.46 -44.47
N PHE A 439 -2.09 14.02 -43.28
CA PHE A 439 -0.97 14.92 -43.05
C PHE A 439 0.36 14.18 -42.92
N THR A 440 1.44 14.89 -43.19
CA THR A 440 2.82 14.43 -43.02
C THR A 440 3.49 15.12 -41.84
N CYS A 441 4.62 14.58 -41.36
CA CYS A 441 5.37 15.19 -40.25
C CYS A 441 5.70 16.66 -40.52
N GLY A 442 6.09 17.00 -41.75
CA GLY A 442 6.43 18.36 -42.16
C GLY A 442 5.24 19.33 -42.29
N ASP A 443 3.99 18.88 -42.15
CA ASP A 443 2.84 19.77 -42.09
C ASP A 443 2.69 20.42 -40.70
N CYS A 444 3.15 19.74 -39.63
CA CYS A 444 3.11 20.21 -38.24
C CYS A 444 4.49 20.52 -37.64
N HIS A 445 5.51 19.79 -38.05
CA HIS A 445 6.91 19.96 -37.63
C HIS A 445 7.74 20.59 -38.76
N ALA A 446 7.20 21.61 -39.43
CA ALA A 446 7.76 22.17 -40.67
C ALA A 446 9.14 22.83 -40.50
N ARG A 447 9.62 23.02 -39.27
CA ARG A 447 10.99 23.46 -38.96
C ARG A 447 11.97 22.29 -38.78
N VAL A 448 11.47 21.12 -38.38
CA VAL A 448 12.29 19.95 -38.05
C VAL A 448 12.42 19.04 -39.26
N ALA A 449 11.30 18.73 -39.93
CA ALA A 449 11.24 17.79 -41.04
C ALA A 449 10.48 18.35 -42.25
N ASP A 450 10.84 17.90 -43.45
CA ASP A 450 10.08 18.15 -44.67
C ASP A 450 8.90 17.15 -44.85
N ARG A 451 8.08 17.35 -45.88
CA ARG A 451 6.94 16.46 -46.21
C ARG A 451 7.35 15.05 -46.66
N LEU A 452 8.63 14.81 -46.92
CA LEU A 452 9.17 13.49 -47.24
C LEU A 452 9.74 12.80 -45.99
N GLY A 453 9.69 13.45 -44.82
CA GLY A 453 10.24 12.92 -43.57
C GLY A 453 11.75 13.13 -43.41
N ASN A 454 12.40 13.94 -44.26
CA ASN A 454 13.82 14.25 -44.07
C ASN A 454 13.97 15.34 -43.01
N ILE A 455 14.92 15.17 -42.10
CA ILE A 455 15.29 16.20 -41.13
C ILE A 455 15.97 17.36 -41.86
N ILE A 456 15.41 18.57 -41.73
CA ILE A 456 15.91 19.79 -42.38
C ILE A 456 16.65 20.73 -41.41
N ASP A 457 16.43 20.59 -40.10
CA ASP A 457 17.16 21.30 -39.05
C ASP A 457 17.52 20.34 -37.91
N ILE A 458 18.74 19.82 -37.96
CA ILE A 458 19.28 18.88 -36.97
C ILE A 458 19.47 19.50 -35.58
N THR A 459 19.41 20.84 -35.45
CA THR A 459 19.50 21.50 -34.14
C THR A 459 18.20 21.41 -33.35
N LEU A 460 17.09 21.07 -34.03
CA LEU A 460 15.77 20.90 -33.43
C LEU A 460 15.40 19.43 -33.23
N HIS A 461 16.05 18.50 -33.94
CA HIS A 461 15.79 17.08 -33.79
C HIS A 461 16.68 16.50 -32.68
N VAL A 462 16.05 15.99 -31.60
CA VAL A 462 16.70 15.51 -30.36
C VAL A 462 17.22 16.66 -29.44
N ASN A 463 16.48 17.76 -29.34
CA ASN A 463 16.83 18.91 -28.47
C ASN A 463 16.14 18.93 -27.09
N GLY A 464 15.24 17.98 -26.81
CA GLY A 464 14.46 17.95 -25.57
C GLY A 464 13.10 18.64 -25.64
N GLU A 465 12.75 19.26 -26.76
CA GLU A 465 11.50 20.02 -26.95
C GLU A 465 10.70 19.49 -28.14
N VAL A 466 9.38 19.74 -28.12
CA VAL A 466 8.51 19.44 -29.27
C VAL A 466 8.37 20.72 -30.11
N ASP A 467 9.15 20.81 -31.18
CA ASP A 467 9.14 21.94 -32.10
C ASP A 467 7.97 21.85 -33.10
N LEU A 468 6.97 22.71 -32.94
CA LEU A 468 5.81 22.82 -33.82
C LEU A 468 5.83 24.10 -34.66
N LEU A 469 5.63 23.94 -35.96
CA LEU A 469 5.28 25.01 -36.89
C LEU A 469 4.40 24.43 -37.99
N THR A 470 3.15 24.88 -38.06
CA THR A 470 2.22 24.47 -39.13
C THR A 470 2.57 25.14 -40.44
N LEU A 471 2.71 24.36 -41.51
CA LEU A 471 3.10 24.85 -42.83
C LEU A 471 1.95 25.60 -43.54
N ASP A 472 0.73 25.09 -43.41
CA ASP A 472 -0.48 25.63 -44.03
C ASP A 472 -1.63 25.69 -43.01
N HIS A 473 -1.87 26.88 -42.44
CA HIS A 473 -2.95 27.08 -41.47
C HIS A 473 -4.34 26.89 -42.10
N ASP A 474 -4.51 27.21 -43.39
CA ASP A 474 -5.84 27.13 -44.03
C ASP A 474 -6.30 25.66 -44.16
N ALA A 475 -5.36 24.73 -44.33
CA ALA A 475 -5.64 23.30 -44.32
C ALA A 475 -6.10 22.79 -42.95
N CYS A 476 -5.57 23.36 -41.86
CA CYS A 476 -5.95 23.00 -40.48
C CYS A 476 -7.29 23.62 -40.07
N ASN A 477 -7.61 24.84 -40.55
CA ASN A 477 -8.80 25.58 -40.15
C ASN A 477 -10.12 24.91 -40.57
N VAL A 478 -10.07 24.00 -41.56
CA VAL A 478 -11.22 23.16 -41.95
C VAL A 478 -11.71 22.30 -40.78
N CYS A 479 -10.82 21.85 -39.89
CA CYS A 479 -11.19 21.01 -38.74
C CYS A 479 -11.15 21.76 -37.41
N HIS A 480 -10.28 22.76 -37.26
CA HIS A 480 -10.03 23.42 -35.97
C HIS A 480 -10.81 24.73 -35.74
N GLU A 481 -11.35 25.37 -36.79
CA GLU A 481 -12.05 26.67 -36.67
C GLU A 481 -13.55 26.62 -37.10
N GLN A 482 -14.07 25.47 -37.50
CA GLN A 482 -15.49 25.30 -37.86
C GLN A 482 -16.35 24.94 -36.63
N GLY A 483 -17.53 25.56 -36.50
CA GLY A 483 -18.52 25.20 -35.47
C GLY A 483 -19.35 23.95 -35.81
N THR A 484 -20.26 23.54 -34.92
CA THR A 484 -21.16 22.35 -34.96
C THR A 484 -21.80 21.92 -36.28
N ALA A 485 -21.82 22.75 -37.32
CA ALA A 485 -22.54 22.48 -38.56
C ALA A 485 -21.88 21.41 -39.47
N HIS A 486 -20.76 20.81 -39.06
CA HIS A 486 -19.94 19.93 -39.89
C HIS A 486 -19.36 18.72 -39.14
N CYS A 487 -20.09 18.12 -38.19
CA CYS A 487 -19.66 16.85 -37.55
C CYS A 487 -19.34 15.76 -38.59
N THR A 488 -20.02 15.77 -39.73
CA THR A 488 -19.78 14.85 -40.85
C THR A 488 -18.39 14.98 -41.46
N ASP A 489 -17.74 16.13 -41.32
CA ASP A 489 -16.45 16.41 -41.96
C ASP A 489 -15.29 15.75 -41.19
N CYS A 490 -15.47 15.52 -39.88
CA CYS A 490 -14.49 14.84 -39.02
C CYS A 490 -14.93 13.43 -38.61
N HIS A 491 -16.21 13.26 -38.24
CA HIS A 491 -16.75 12.00 -37.73
C HIS A 491 -17.40 11.13 -38.82
N GLY A 492 -17.69 11.67 -40.01
CA GLY A 492 -18.32 10.92 -41.09
C GLY A 492 -19.84 10.83 -40.98
N GLY A 493 -20.38 9.64 -40.68
CA GLY A 493 -21.82 9.33 -40.89
C GLY A 493 -22.11 8.88 -42.32
N ASP A 494 -21.30 7.96 -42.85
CA ASP A 494 -21.37 7.49 -44.24
C ASP A 494 -22.72 6.85 -44.61
N ASP A 495 -23.46 6.36 -43.61
CA ASP A 495 -24.76 5.71 -43.78
C ASP A 495 -25.94 6.70 -43.82
N ASN A 496 -25.94 7.75 -43.00
CA ASN A 496 -27.10 8.64 -42.83
C ASN A 496 -26.79 10.16 -42.84
N GLN A 497 -25.53 10.56 -42.98
CA GLN A 497 -25.04 11.95 -43.02
C GLN A 497 -25.38 12.79 -41.76
N THR A 498 -25.53 12.14 -40.60
CA THR A 498 -25.78 12.82 -39.33
C THR A 498 -24.51 13.05 -38.50
N GLY A 499 -23.38 12.46 -38.91
CA GLY A 499 -22.17 12.32 -38.08
C GLY A 499 -22.20 11.08 -37.18
N ALA A 500 -23.32 10.35 -37.15
CA ALA A 500 -23.46 9.03 -36.53
C ALA A 500 -23.58 7.95 -37.63
N PRO A 501 -22.83 6.84 -37.56
CA PRO A 501 -21.88 6.54 -36.51
C PRO A 501 -20.58 7.32 -36.75
N PRO A 502 -19.94 7.83 -35.68
CA PRO A 502 -18.66 8.50 -35.81
C PRO A 502 -17.57 7.49 -36.17
N SER A 503 -16.56 7.94 -36.90
CA SER A 503 -15.29 7.23 -37.02
C SER A 503 -14.44 7.51 -35.78
N GLY A 504 -13.86 6.48 -35.18
CA GLY A 504 -12.93 6.66 -34.07
C GLY A 504 -11.60 7.27 -34.51
N ILE A 505 -10.85 7.82 -33.56
CA ILE A 505 -9.57 8.52 -33.82
C ILE A 505 -8.43 7.57 -34.22
N GLU A 506 -8.58 6.27 -33.95
CA GLU A 506 -7.69 5.20 -34.39
C GLU A 506 -8.17 4.59 -35.73
N GLY A 507 -9.18 5.19 -36.36
CA GLY A 507 -9.76 4.73 -37.63
C GLY A 507 -10.84 3.65 -37.48
N GLU A 508 -11.42 3.50 -36.29
CA GLU A 508 -12.49 2.54 -36.02
C GLU A 508 -13.77 2.92 -36.78
N THR A 509 -14.42 1.94 -37.40
CA THR A 509 -15.68 2.16 -38.15
C THR A 509 -16.75 1.11 -37.87
N ALA A 510 -16.48 0.09 -37.05
CA ALA A 510 -17.45 -0.96 -36.79
C ALA A 510 -18.28 -0.64 -35.54
N THR A 511 -19.59 -0.90 -35.57
CA THR A 511 -20.50 -0.78 -34.40
C THR A 511 -20.03 -1.57 -33.17
N THR A 512 -19.17 -2.58 -33.36
CA THR A 512 -18.56 -3.35 -32.26
C THR A 512 -17.44 -2.61 -31.53
N ASP A 513 -16.91 -1.53 -32.11
CA ASP A 513 -15.85 -0.71 -31.55
C ASP A 513 -16.44 0.34 -30.60
N LEU A 514 -15.77 0.58 -29.48
CA LEU A 514 -16.29 1.43 -28.41
C LEU A 514 -16.50 2.89 -28.87
N ALA A 515 -15.61 3.39 -29.72
CA ALA A 515 -15.66 4.75 -30.26
C ALA A 515 -16.85 4.97 -31.22
N VAL A 516 -17.36 3.89 -31.84
CA VAL A 516 -18.40 3.93 -32.86
C VAL A 516 -19.76 3.59 -32.24
N GLY A 517 -19.87 2.37 -31.70
CA GLY A 517 -21.05 1.85 -31.01
C GLY A 517 -22.38 1.99 -31.75
N ALA A 518 -23.47 1.96 -30.97
CA ALA A 518 -24.86 1.98 -31.46
C ALA A 518 -25.40 3.38 -31.82
N HIS A 519 -24.55 4.34 -32.17
CA HIS A 519 -24.96 5.71 -32.50
C HIS A 519 -26.07 5.77 -33.57
N THR A 520 -25.89 5.09 -34.72
CA THR A 520 -26.89 5.06 -35.81
C THR A 520 -28.26 4.59 -35.32
N ALA A 521 -28.30 3.59 -34.44
CA ALA A 521 -29.55 3.00 -33.97
C ALA A 521 -30.40 3.97 -33.13
N HIS A 522 -29.79 5.01 -32.55
CA HIS A 522 -30.50 6.02 -31.77
C HIS A 522 -30.99 7.20 -32.62
N VAL A 523 -30.22 7.61 -33.62
CA VAL A 523 -30.59 8.74 -34.50
C VAL A 523 -31.54 8.35 -35.65
N GLU A 524 -31.90 7.07 -35.75
CA GLU A 524 -32.90 6.56 -36.67
C GLU A 524 -34.17 6.10 -35.95
N SER A 525 -35.33 6.37 -36.53
CA SER A 525 -36.61 5.90 -35.98
C SER A 525 -36.74 4.37 -36.05
N SER A 526 -37.25 3.77 -34.98
CA SER A 526 -37.56 2.34 -34.89
C SER A 526 -39.07 2.09 -34.76
N THR A 527 -39.46 0.82 -34.60
CA THR A 527 -40.85 0.47 -34.25
C THR A 527 -41.19 0.77 -32.79
N LEU A 528 -40.19 1.01 -31.94
CA LEU A 528 -40.37 1.25 -30.50
C LEU A 528 -40.31 2.74 -30.15
N ALA A 529 -39.42 3.51 -30.77
CA ALA A 529 -39.20 4.92 -30.48
C ALA A 529 -38.88 5.70 -31.77
N GLY A 530 -39.15 7.00 -31.77
CA GLY A 530 -38.67 7.91 -32.80
C GLY A 530 -37.15 8.09 -32.77
N ALA A 531 -36.59 8.72 -33.79
CA ALA A 531 -35.20 9.17 -33.78
C ALA A 531 -34.95 10.08 -32.57
N ILE A 532 -33.84 9.82 -31.87
CA ILE A 532 -33.37 10.59 -30.72
C ILE A 532 -32.35 11.61 -31.21
N GLU A 533 -32.57 12.87 -30.88
CA GLU A 533 -31.62 13.93 -31.22
C GLU A 533 -30.38 13.83 -30.32
N CYS A 534 -29.21 14.23 -30.83
CA CYS A 534 -27.96 14.06 -30.07
C CYS A 534 -28.00 14.73 -28.69
N ASP A 535 -28.60 15.92 -28.59
CA ASP A 535 -28.72 16.72 -27.35
C ASP A 535 -29.70 16.14 -26.31
N GLU A 536 -30.55 15.21 -26.71
CA GLU A 536 -31.39 14.43 -25.81
C GLU A 536 -30.57 13.36 -25.07
N CYS A 537 -29.53 12.82 -25.72
CA CYS A 537 -28.62 11.83 -25.15
C CYS A 537 -27.44 12.48 -24.41
N HIS A 538 -26.70 13.37 -25.06
CA HIS A 538 -25.53 14.04 -24.51
C HIS A 538 -25.38 15.46 -25.06
N VAL A 539 -24.70 16.33 -24.34
CA VAL A 539 -24.39 17.68 -24.83
C VAL A 539 -23.54 17.56 -26.10
N THR A 540 -23.97 18.23 -27.17
CA THR A 540 -23.23 18.30 -28.43
C THR A 540 -22.18 19.43 -28.35
N PRO A 541 -20.88 19.13 -28.52
CA PRO A 541 -19.83 20.15 -28.49
C PRO A 541 -20.01 21.16 -29.62
N ALA A 542 -19.76 22.45 -29.33
CA ALA A 542 -19.81 23.56 -30.27
C ALA A 542 -18.61 23.59 -31.23
N ALA A 543 -17.44 23.16 -30.75
CA ALA A 543 -16.17 23.13 -31.48
C ALA A 543 -15.33 21.89 -31.13
N ALA A 544 -14.37 21.56 -32.00
CA ALA A 544 -13.49 20.41 -31.79
C ALA A 544 -12.67 20.50 -30.49
N VAL A 545 -12.39 21.72 -30.01
CA VAL A 545 -11.57 21.98 -28.82
C VAL A 545 -12.38 22.15 -27.54
N ASP A 546 -13.68 21.88 -27.57
CA ASP A 546 -14.52 22.04 -26.39
C ASP A 546 -14.18 21.01 -25.30
N PRO A 547 -14.33 21.37 -24.01
CA PRO A 547 -13.75 20.63 -22.88
C PRO A 547 -14.18 19.18 -22.66
N ASP A 548 -15.14 18.66 -23.43
CA ASP A 548 -15.65 17.28 -23.33
C ASP A 548 -15.57 16.53 -24.69
N HIS A 549 -15.05 17.16 -25.75
CA HIS A 549 -14.97 16.55 -27.08
C HIS A 549 -13.60 15.88 -27.32
N PHE A 550 -12.50 16.57 -26.94
CA PHE A 550 -11.14 16.03 -27.00
C PHE A 550 -10.44 16.28 -25.65
N GLY A 551 -10.46 15.27 -24.77
CA GLY A 551 -9.68 15.25 -23.53
C GLY A 551 -8.17 15.17 -23.78
N ILE A 552 -7.37 15.46 -22.74
CA ILE A 552 -5.89 15.37 -22.80
C ILE A 552 -5.40 13.94 -23.06
N ASP A 553 -6.22 12.94 -22.77
CA ASP A 553 -5.98 11.52 -22.99
C ASP A 553 -6.59 11.01 -24.32
N SER A 554 -7.09 11.92 -25.16
CA SER A 554 -7.76 11.61 -26.43
C SER A 554 -9.03 10.76 -26.28
N VAL A 555 -9.67 10.80 -25.10
CA VAL A 555 -10.99 10.20 -24.88
C VAL A 555 -12.03 11.33 -24.85
N ALA A 556 -13.19 11.11 -25.48
CA ALA A 556 -14.33 12.02 -25.37
C ALA A 556 -15.12 11.70 -24.08
N GLU A 557 -15.41 12.71 -23.29
CA GLU A 557 -16.24 12.59 -22.09
C GLU A 557 -17.72 12.83 -22.39
N ILE A 558 -18.59 12.05 -21.75
CA ILE A 558 -20.05 12.17 -21.95
C ILE A 558 -20.62 13.09 -20.87
N THR A 559 -21.06 14.28 -21.29
CA THR A 559 -21.98 15.10 -20.49
C THR A 559 -23.41 14.78 -20.92
N TRP A 560 -24.22 14.18 -20.04
CA TRP A 560 -25.55 13.70 -20.39
C TRP A 560 -26.54 14.81 -20.72
N GLY A 561 -27.41 14.52 -21.69
CA GLY A 561 -28.49 15.37 -22.16
C GLY A 561 -29.70 15.33 -21.25
N ALA A 562 -30.63 16.26 -21.46
CA ALA A 562 -31.77 16.46 -20.56
C ALA A 562 -32.71 15.25 -20.51
N THR A 563 -32.90 14.55 -21.64
CA THR A 563 -33.79 13.39 -21.72
C THR A 563 -33.16 12.14 -21.11
N ALA A 564 -31.86 11.90 -21.34
CA ALA A 564 -31.11 10.83 -20.68
C ALA A 564 -31.10 11.01 -19.15
N GLY A 565 -30.91 12.26 -18.70
CA GLY A 565 -30.95 12.68 -17.30
C GLY A 565 -29.62 12.52 -16.57
N ASP A 566 -29.36 13.43 -15.63
CA ASP A 566 -28.10 13.57 -14.87
C ASP A 566 -27.72 12.34 -14.02
N GLN A 567 -28.63 11.38 -13.86
CA GLN A 567 -28.38 10.12 -13.14
C GLN A 567 -27.73 9.06 -14.03
N SER A 568 -27.65 9.30 -15.34
CA SER A 568 -27.08 8.36 -16.31
C SER A 568 -25.59 8.12 -16.03
N ILE A 569 -25.16 6.88 -16.26
CA ILE A 569 -23.79 6.44 -15.99
C ILE A 569 -23.28 5.68 -17.21
N TRP A 570 -22.10 6.10 -17.68
CA TRP A 570 -21.34 5.40 -18.71
C TRP A 570 -20.23 4.57 -18.06
N ASP A 571 -20.32 3.25 -18.17
CA ASP A 571 -19.21 2.36 -17.79
C ASP A 571 -18.41 1.99 -19.05
N ARG A 572 -17.29 2.70 -19.22
CA ARG A 572 -16.37 2.50 -20.35
C ARG A 572 -15.75 1.09 -20.38
N VAL A 573 -15.57 0.44 -19.23
CA VAL A 573 -14.91 -0.87 -19.14
C VAL A 573 -15.83 -1.97 -19.66
N ASN A 574 -17.11 -1.91 -19.29
CA ASN A 574 -18.11 -2.89 -19.70
C ASN A 574 -18.90 -2.47 -20.95
N ALA A 575 -18.67 -1.24 -21.44
CA ALA A 575 -19.43 -0.62 -22.52
C ALA A 575 -20.93 -0.57 -22.23
N THR A 576 -21.32 -0.28 -20.98
CA THR A 576 -22.72 -0.32 -20.53
C THR A 576 -23.24 1.07 -20.18
N CYS A 577 -24.53 1.29 -20.48
CA CYS A 577 -25.26 2.50 -20.11
C CYS A 577 -26.23 2.19 -18.97
N GLU A 578 -25.93 2.70 -17.78
CA GLU A 578 -26.70 2.44 -16.56
C GLU A 578 -27.50 3.67 -16.15
N GLN A 579 -28.61 3.46 -15.43
CA GLN A 579 -29.40 4.54 -14.83
C GLN A 579 -29.90 5.61 -15.82
N THR A 580 -29.96 5.29 -17.11
CA THR A 580 -30.45 6.19 -18.16
C THR A 580 -31.97 6.12 -18.27
N TYR A 581 -32.64 7.27 -18.38
CA TYR A 581 -34.10 7.34 -18.52
C TYR A 581 -34.61 6.43 -19.65
N CYS A 582 -34.06 6.55 -20.87
CA CYS A 582 -34.47 5.75 -22.03
C CYS A 582 -34.26 4.24 -21.83
N HIS A 583 -33.39 3.85 -20.88
CA HIS A 583 -33.07 2.46 -20.56
C HIS A 583 -33.79 1.95 -19.30
N GLY A 584 -34.86 2.60 -18.85
CA GLY A 584 -35.71 2.07 -17.78
C GLY A 584 -35.56 2.77 -16.43
N ASN A 585 -34.72 3.82 -16.33
CA ASN A 585 -34.61 4.62 -15.11
C ASN A 585 -35.70 5.70 -15.02
N PHE A 586 -36.96 5.27 -14.95
CA PHE A 586 -38.11 6.12 -14.70
C PHE A 586 -39.10 5.46 -13.76
N ASN A 587 -40.10 6.21 -13.30
CA ASN A 587 -41.07 5.66 -12.36
C ASN A 587 -41.95 4.59 -13.04
N GLY A 588 -41.84 3.34 -12.57
CA GLY A 588 -42.48 2.18 -13.20
C GLY A 588 -41.61 1.49 -14.25
N GLY A 589 -40.37 1.96 -14.46
CA GLY A 589 -39.38 1.32 -15.30
C GLY A 589 -38.54 0.25 -14.57
N ILE A 590 -37.88 -0.60 -15.36
CA ILE A 590 -36.98 -1.66 -14.94
C ILE A 590 -35.57 -1.08 -14.89
N VAL A 591 -35.15 -0.63 -13.71
CA VAL A 591 -33.83 -0.01 -13.48
C VAL A 591 -32.67 -0.96 -13.80
N GLY A 592 -32.90 -2.28 -13.77
CA GLY A 592 -31.90 -3.29 -14.12
C GLY A 592 -31.66 -3.50 -15.62
N ASN A 593 -32.32 -2.75 -16.49
CA ASN A 593 -32.08 -2.83 -17.93
C ASN A 593 -30.83 -2.02 -18.31
N VAL A 594 -29.71 -2.74 -18.45
CA VAL A 594 -28.38 -2.18 -18.70
C VAL A 594 -27.90 -2.63 -20.09
N PRO A 595 -28.23 -1.88 -21.15
CA PRO A 595 -27.81 -2.24 -22.51
C PRO A 595 -26.30 -2.03 -22.71
N VAL A 596 -25.75 -2.83 -23.63
CA VAL A 596 -24.35 -2.74 -24.06
C VAL A 596 -24.27 -1.89 -25.33
N TRP A 597 -23.46 -0.83 -25.28
CA TRP A 597 -23.28 0.18 -26.32
C TRP A 597 -22.79 -0.36 -27.66
N THR A 598 -21.97 -1.40 -27.65
CA THR A 598 -21.42 -2.05 -28.85
C THR A 598 -22.30 -3.19 -29.39
N SER A 599 -23.50 -3.35 -28.83
CA SER A 599 -24.50 -4.33 -29.27
C SER A 599 -25.48 -3.72 -30.28
N SER A 600 -25.93 -4.51 -31.26
CA SER A 600 -26.79 -4.04 -32.35
C SER A 600 -28.29 -4.16 -32.09
N ASP A 601 -28.74 -4.88 -31.05
CA ASP A 601 -30.18 -5.05 -30.76
C ASP A 601 -30.47 -5.37 -29.27
N PRO A 602 -30.33 -4.39 -28.34
CA PRO A 602 -30.50 -4.66 -26.92
C PRO A 602 -31.93 -4.50 -26.38
N ALA A 603 -32.87 -3.87 -27.12
CA ALA A 603 -34.18 -3.48 -26.56
C ALA A 603 -35.35 -4.26 -27.17
N SER A 604 -36.26 -4.76 -26.32
CA SER A 604 -37.49 -5.44 -26.74
C SER A 604 -38.67 -5.03 -25.84
N CYS A 605 -39.91 -5.17 -26.30
CA CYS A 605 -41.07 -4.88 -25.46
C CYS A 605 -40.99 -5.65 -24.13
N GLY A 606 -41.11 -4.93 -23.01
CA GLY A 606 -40.96 -5.49 -21.67
C GLY A 606 -39.56 -5.39 -21.07
N SER A 607 -38.54 -4.95 -21.81
CA SER A 607 -37.19 -4.75 -21.25
C SER A 607 -37.09 -3.51 -20.38
N CYS A 608 -37.81 -2.42 -20.73
CA CYS A 608 -37.71 -1.14 -20.03
C CYS A 608 -38.80 -0.92 -18.97
N HIS A 609 -40.00 -1.47 -19.15
CA HIS A 609 -41.10 -1.40 -18.19
C HIS A 609 -42.04 -2.59 -18.38
N ASP A 610 -42.83 -2.93 -17.36
CA ASP A 610 -43.84 -3.99 -17.47
C ASP A 610 -44.91 -3.64 -18.52
N VAL A 611 -45.37 -4.65 -19.25
CA VAL A 611 -46.37 -4.53 -20.34
C VAL A 611 -47.71 -5.18 -19.97
N GLY A 612 -48.02 -5.23 -18.68
CA GLY A 612 -49.25 -5.78 -18.12
C GLY A 612 -49.12 -7.23 -17.63
N ALA A 613 -47.91 -7.79 -17.55
CA ALA A 613 -47.68 -9.10 -16.95
C ALA A 613 -47.65 -9.02 -15.42
N GLN A 614 -47.13 -7.91 -14.89
CA GLN A 614 -47.09 -7.59 -13.48
C GLN A 614 -47.44 -6.09 -13.26
N PRO A 615 -48.72 -5.69 -13.40
CA PRO A 615 -49.15 -4.30 -13.31
C PRO A 615 -48.75 -3.56 -12.02
N SER A 616 -48.45 -4.29 -10.93
CA SER A 616 -47.92 -3.73 -9.69
C SER A 616 -46.56 -3.04 -9.86
N ASP A 617 -45.75 -3.46 -10.84
CA ASP A 617 -44.44 -2.86 -11.13
C ASP A 617 -44.60 -1.45 -11.75
N LEU A 618 -45.71 -1.20 -12.44
CA LEU A 618 -46.13 0.12 -12.95
C LEU A 618 -46.80 1.01 -11.88
N ARG A 619 -46.73 0.59 -10.61
CA ARG A 619 -47.35 1.20 -9.43
C ARG A 619 -48.86 0.97 -9.32
N TRP A 620 -49.39 1.30 -8.14
CA TRP A 620 -50.77 1.00 -7.73
C TRP A 620 -51.84 1.52 -8.70
N LYS A 621 -51.63 2.67 -9.36
CA LYS A 621 -52.60 3.23 -10.32
C LYS A 621 -52.81 2.28 -11.50
N HIS A 622 -51.73 1.81 -12.11
CA HIS A 622 -51.82 0.85 -13.20
C HIS A 622 -52.38 -0.48 -12.72
N GLN A 623 -51.94 -0.95 -11.56
CA GLN A 623 -52.46 -2.17 -10.95
C GLN A 623 -53.99 -2.15 -10.78
N PHE A 624 -54.53 -1.10 -10.15
CA PHE A 624 -55.98 -0.96 -9.97
C PHE A 624 -56.72 -0.91 -11.32
N HIS A 625 -56.26 -0.07 -12.25
CA HIS A 625 -56.98 0.11 -13.51
C HIS A 625 -56.90 -1.13 -14.41
N VAL A 626 -55.81 -1.88 -14.39
CA VAL A 626 -55.62 -3.07 -15.23
C VAL A 626 -56.24 -4.31 -14.58
N GLU A 627 -55.99 -4.57 -13.30
CA GLU A 627 -56.42 -5.81 -12.62
C GLU A 627 -57.86 -5.70 -12.09
N VAL A 628 -58.22 -4.57 -11.48
CA VAL A 628 -59.52 -4.38 -10.82
C VAL A 628 -60.55 -3.81 -11.80
N ALA A 629 -60.19 -2.74 -12.52
CA ALA A 629 -61.10 -2.10 -13.48
C ALA A 629 -61.06 -2.73 -14.89
N SER A 630 -60.17 -3.71 -15.14
CA SER A 630 -60.05 -4.43 -16.42
C SER A 630 -59.81 -3.53 -17.65
N LEU A 631 -59.10 -2.41 -17.47
CA LEU A 631 -58.73 -1.48 -18.54
C LEU A 631 -57.43 -1.92 -19.23
N LYS A 632 -57.29 -1.56 -20.51
CA LYS A 632 -56.09 -1.80 -21.31
C LYS A 632 -55.25 -0.54 -21.45
N CYS A 633 -53.96 -0.69 -21.76
CA CYS A 633 -53.02 0.43 -21.92
C CYS A 633 -53.54 1.50 -22.89
N GLY A 634 -54.01 1.08 -24.08
CA GLY A 634 -54.59 1.97 -25.09
C GLY A 634 -55.93 2.60 -24.74
N ASP A 635 -56.54 2.31 -23.59
CA ASP A 635 -57.71 3.05 -23.09
C ASP A 635 -57.30 4.41 -22.50
N CYS A 636 -56.07 4.53 -22.00
CA CYS A 636 -55.52 5.74 -21.38
C CYS A 636 -54.34 6.35 -22.17
N HIS A 637 -53.60 5.53 -22.92
CA HIS A 637 -52.43 5.92 -23.72
C HIS A 637 -52.72 5.80 -25.22
N ALA A 638 -53.92 6.20 -25.66
CA ALA A 638 -54.44 5.93 -26.99
C ALA A 638 -53.67 6.61 -28.13
N SER A 639 -52.85 7.63 -27.84
CA SER A 639 -51.93 8.27 -28.78
C SER A 639 -50.63 7.48 -28.98
N VAL A 640 -50.23 6.67 -27.99
CA VAL A 640 -48.94 5.98 -27.96
C VAL A 640 -49.08 4.51 -28.37
N VAL A 641 -50.12 3.83 -27.87
CA VAL A 641 -50.28 2.38 -28.00
C VAL A 641 -51.74 1.98 -28.26
N ASP A 642 -51.94 0.96 -29.09
CA ASP A 642 -53.25 0.36 -29.30
C ASP A 642 -53.63 -0.67 -28.22
N THR A 643 -54.85 -1.23 -28.30
CA THR A 643 -55.33 -2.24 -27.33
C THR A 643 -54.70 -3.63 -27.48
N LEU A 644 -53.79 -3.80 -28.44
CA LEU A 644 -53.00 -5.02 -28.70
C LEU A 644 -51.50 -4.81 -28.37
N LEU A 645 -51.14 -3.67 -27.76
CA LEU A 645 -49.77 -3.28 -27.40
C LEU A 645 -48.85 -2.96 -28.59
N ASN A 646 -49.41 -2.60 -29.75
CA ASN A 646 -48.62 -2.05 -30.84
C ASN A 646 -48.43 -0.54 -30.62
N ILE A 647 -47.19 -0.06 -30.70
CA ILE A 647 -46.88 1.37 -30.69
C ILE A 647 -47.47 2.00 -31.96
N THR A 648 -48.36 2.97 -31.78
CA THR A 648 -49.05 3.67 -32.88
C THR A 648 -48.32 4.92 -33.33
N ASP A 649 -47.58 5.55 -32.41
CA ASP A 649 -46.74 6.71 -32.68
C ASP A 649 -45.43 6.59 -31.88
N PRO A 650 -44.34 6.12 -32.52
CA PRO A 650 -43.04 5.99 -31.86
C PRO A 650 -42.47 7.31 -31.35
N SER A 651 -42.87 8.47 -31.91
CA SER A 651 -42.38 9.78 -31.42
C SER A 651 -42.91 10.14 -30.03
N LEU A 652 -43.97 9.46 -29.57
CA LEU A 652 -44.55 9.64 -28.24
C LEU A 652 -44.11 8.55 -27.25
N HIS A 653 -43.27 7.60 -27.67
CA HIS A 653 -42.78 6.52 -26.83
C HIS A 653 -41.27 6.70 -26.62
N VAL A 654 -40.86 6.93 -25.38
CA VAL A 654 -39.48 7.34 -24.98
C VAL A 654 -39.18 8.83 -25.29
N ASN A 655 -40.12 9.74 -25.04
CA ASN A 655 -40.00 11.18 -25.28
C ASN A 655 -39.86 12.04 -24.00
N GLY A 656 -39.69 11.41 -22.83
CA GLY A 656 -39.62 12.12 -21.54
C GLY A 656 -40.98 12.46 -20.90
N ILE A 657 -42.10 12.18 -21.58
CA ILE A 657 -43.45 12.60 -21.16
C ILE A 657 -44.38 11.38 -21.02
N ILE A 658 -45.30 11.44 -20.05
CA ILE A 658 -46.36 10.43 -19.90
C ILE A 658 -47.59 10.89 -20.69
N ASP A 659 -47.67 10.49 -21.96
CA ASP A 659 -48.77 10.84 -22.86
C ASP A 659 -50.05 10.05 -22.54
N THR A 660 -51.10 10.75 -22.08
CA THR A 660 -52.36 10.14 -21.60
C THR A 660 -53.58 10.67 -22.36
N LEU A 661 -53.79 10.18 -23.58
CA LEU A 661 -55.03 10.40 -24.31
C LEU A 661 -56.03 9.28 -24.04
N THR A 662 -57.18 9.60 -23.43
CA THR A 662 -58.24 8.64 -23.18
C THR A 662 -58.99 8.28 -24.46
N ARG A 663 -59.21 6.98 -24.67
CA ARG A 663 -59.93 6.45 -25.85
C ARG A 663 -61.43 6.70 -25.78
N ASP A 664 -62.02 6.53 -24.60
CA ASP A 664 -63.45 6.72 -24.32
C ASP A 664 -63.67 7.32 -22.93
N VAL A 665 -64.10 8.58 -22.88
CA VAL A 665 -64.36 9.32 -21.63
C VAL A 665 -65.49 8.72 -20.78
N VAL A 666 -66.40 7.94 -21.39
CA VAL A 666 -67.54 7.35 -20.68
C VAL A 666 -67.07 6.35 -19.63
N VAL A 667 -66.07 5.55 -19.96
CA VAL A 667 -65.46 4.54 -19.07
C VAL A 667 -64.86 5.20 -17.82
N CYS A 668 -64.24 6.37 -17.98
CA CYS A 668 -63.69 7.12 -16.85
C CYS A 668 -64.80 7.75 -16.01
N SER A 669 -65.82 8.35 -16.65
CA SER A 669 -66.89 9.05 -15.97
C SER A 669 -67.81 8.14 -15.13
N SER A 670 -67.90 6.85 -15.45
CA SER A 670 -68.66 5.89 -14.63
C SER A 670 -68.03 5.60 -13.26
N CYS A 671 -66.72 5.83 -13.11
CA CYS A 671 -66.00 5.63 -11.84
C CYS A 671 -65.59 6.95 -11.19
N HIS A 672 -65.05 7.90 -11.97
CA HIS A 672 -64.55 9.20 -11.47
C HIS A 672 -65.59 10.34 -11.53
N GLY A 673 -66.71 10.14 -12.23
CA GLY A 673 -67.74 11.18 -12.42
C GLY A 673 -68.86 11.20 -11.37
N GLY A 674 -68.85 10.28 -10.41
CA GLY A 674 -69.82 10.21 -9.32
C GLY A 674 -69.39 11.03 -8.10
N GLY A 675 -70.07 12.13 -7.80
CA GLY A 675 -69.89 12.83 -6.51
C GLY A 675 -70.53 12.05 -5.36
N SER A 676 -69.82 11.98 -4.22
CA SER A 676 -70.20 11.76 -2.80
C SER A 676 -71.45 10.92 -2.41
N GLY A 677 -72.04 10.12 -3.30
CA GLY A 677 -73.42 9.62 -3.11
C GLY A 677 -73.56 8.16 -2.73
N THR A 678 -72.57 7.30 -3.00
CA THR A 678 -72.64 5.88 -2.68
C THR A 678 -71.24 5.34 -2.44
N CYS A 679 -70.75 5.36 -1.20
CA CYS A 679 -69.52 4.68 -0.79
C CYS A 679 -69.50 3.23 -1.28
N THR A 680 -70.68 2.64 -1.39
CA THR A 680 -70.95 1.30 -1.92
C THR A 680 -70.54 1.08 -3.38
N LEU A 681 -70.30 2.14 -4.16
CA LEU A 681 -69.82 2.04 -5.53
C LEU A 681 -68.39 1.49 -5.60
N CYS A 682 -67.52 1.96 -4.71
CA CYS A 682 -66.11 1.52 -4.66
C CYS A 682 -65.88 0.54 -3.51
N HIS A 683 -66.40 0.85 -2.33
CA HIS A 683 -66.19 0.06 -1.10
C HIS A 683 -67.22 -1.06 -0.93
N GLY A 684 -68.26 -1.15 -1.74
CA GLY A 684 -69.26 -2.21 -1.59
C GLY A 684 -70.06 -2.12 -0.29
N GLY A 685 -69.88 -3.06 0.64
CA GLY A 685 -70.77 -3.27 1.78
C GLY A 685 -71.51 -4.60 1.66
N ALA A 686 -70.73 -5.68 1.72
CA ALA A 686 -71.26 -7.04 1.55
C ALA A 686 -72.25 -7.43 2.67
N ASP A 687 -72.03 -6.93 3.88
CA ASP A 687 -72.86 -7.22 5.05
C ASP A 687 -74.04 -6.23 5.16
N ASN A 688 -73.82 -4.96 4.83
CA ASN A 688 -74.87 -3.94 4.83
C ASN A 688 -74.61 -2.81 3.80
N GLN A 689 -75.65 -2.06 3.42
CA GLN A 689 -75.59 -1.03 2.37
C GLN A 689 -74.91 0.28 2.80
N THR A 690 -74.09 0.26 3.86
CA THR A 690 -73.40 1.46 4.35
C THR A 690 -72.00 1.64 3.75
N GLY A 691 -71.48 0.62 3.06
CA GLY A 691 -70.07 0.53 2.68
C GLY A 691 -69.23 -0.30 3.66
N ALA A 692 -69.85 -0.83 4.72
CA ALA A 692 -69.22 -1.76 5.66
C ALA A 692 -69.69 -3.22 5.44
N PRO A 693 -68.77 -4.19 5.48
CA PRO A 693 -67.33 -4.03 5.49
C PRO A 693 -66.87 -3.51 4.12
N PRO A 694 -65.85 -2.64 4.08
CA PRO A 694 -65.36 -2.10 2.82
C PRO A 694 -64.61 -3.17 2.02
N LEU A 695 -64.76 -3.12 0.70
CA LEU A 695 -63.91 -3.79 -0.27
C LEU A 695 -62.58 -3.03 -0.31
N GLY A 696 -61.48 -3.69 0.03
CA GLY A 696 -60.16 -3.10 -0.11
C GLY A 696 -59.80 -2.88 -1.59
N ILE A 697 -58.97 -1.87 -1.86
CA ILE A 697 -58.60 -1.47 -3.23
C ILE A 697 -57.76 -2.53 -3.98
N SER A 698 -57.24 -3.54 -3.27
CA SER A 698 -56.58 -4.72 -3.84
C SER A 698 -57.54 -5.93 -3.93
N GLY A 699 -58.84 -5.71 -3.73
CA GLY A 699 -59.86 -6.75 -3.74
C GLY A 699 -60.05 -7.50 -2.41
N GLU A 700 -59.55 -6.96 -1.30
CA GLU A 700 -59.69 -7.55 0.03
C GLU A 700 -61.15 -7.56 0.51
N THR A 701 -61.64 -8.69 1.05
CA THR A 701 -63.05 -8.83 1.49
C THR A 701 -63.22 -9.43 2.89
N ALA A 702 -62.16 -9.98 3.50
CA ALA A 702 -62.25 -10.67 4.78
C ALA A 702 -61.92 -9.73 5.94
N THR A 703 -62.69 -9.78 7.04
CA THR A 703 -62.46 -9.03 8.29
C THR A 703 -61.03 -9.15 8.83
N SER A 704 -60.36 -10.30 8.60
CA SER A 704 -58.97 -10.51 9.01
C SER A 704 -57.95 -9.70 8.19
N GLN A 705 -58.37 -9.02 7.12
CA GLN A 705 -57.53 -8.18 6.28
C GLN A 705 -57.64 -6.73 6.74
N LEU A 706 -56.50 -6.04 6.82
CA LEU A 706 -56.37 -4.70 7.38
C LEU A 706 -57.27 -3.66 6.70
N ALA A 707 -57.42 -3.74 5.38
CA ALA A 707 -58.26 -2.84 4.59
C ALA A 707 -59.77 -3.00 4.87
N VAL A 708 -60.18 -4.13 5.46
CA VAL A 708 -61.58 -4.50 5.68
C VAL A 708 -61.93 -4.37 7.16
N GLY A 709 -61.21 -5.09 8.03
CA GLY A 709 -61.30 -5.01 9.48
C GLY A 709 -62.69 -5.20 10.08
N ALA A 710 -62.81 -4.88 11.37
CA ALA A 710 -63.99 -5.04 12.20
C ALA A 710 -65.05 -3.93 12.01
N HIS A 711 -65.20 -3.36 10.81
CA HIS A 711 -66.20 -2.30 10.56
C HIS A 711 -67.63 -2.74 10.92
N THR A 712 -68.08 -3.90 10.44
CA THR A 712 -69.48 -4.33 10.56
C THR A 712 -69.96 -4.41 12.02
N ILE A 713 -69.13 -4.92 12.94
CA ILE A 713 -69.53 -5.10 14.35
C ILE A 713 -69.74 -3.77 15.08
N HIS A 714 -69.00 -2.73 14.68
CA HIS A 714 -69.14 -1.39 15.26
C HIS A 714 -70.39 -0.67 14.76
N LEU A 715 -70.81 -0.90 13.50
CA LEU A 715 -72.05 -0.33 12.97
C LEU A 715 -73.30 -1.07 13.45
N ASP A 716 -73.25 -2.39 13.61
CA ASP A 716 -74.39 -3.18 14.06
C ASP A 716 -74.60 -3.13 15.59
N GLY A 717 -73.53 -2.86 16.34
CA GLY A 717 -73.53 -2.80 17.79
C GLY A 717 -73.40 -4.19 18.45
N GLY A 718 -73.17 -4.19 19.76
CA GLY A 718 -72.78 -5.39 20.51
C GLY A 718 -73.48 -5.57 21.86
N PRO A 719 -72.98 -6.49 22.70
CA PRO A 719 -73.46 -6.67 24.07
C PRO A 719 -73.24 -5.42 24.95
N MET A 720 -72.15 -4.68 24.71
CA MET A 720 -71.68 -3.59 25.58
C MET A 720 -72.14 -2.19 25.16
N ALA A 721 -72.44 -1.96 23.89
CA ALA A 721 -72.88 -0.67 23.35
C ALA A 721 -73.81 -0.86 22.13
N VAL A 722 -74.53 0.19 21.76
CA VAL A 722 -75.25 0.26 20.47
C VAL A 722 -74.27 0.45 19.30
N GLY A 723 -74.76 0.29 18.07
CA GLY A 723 -73.96 0.56 16.88
C GLY A 723 -73.66 2.05 16.71
N PHE A 724 -72.48 2.36 16.18
CA PHE A 724 -71.97 3.70 15.98
C PHE A 724 -72.04 4.10 14.50
N SER A 725 -72.31 5.38 14.25
CA SER A 725 -72.12 6.00 12.94
C SER A 725 -70.64 6.12 12.60
N CYS A 726 -70.31 6.14 11.31
CA CYS A 726 -68.91 6.24 10.86
C CYS A 726 -68.21 7.48 11.47
N THR A 727 -68.93 8.61 11.54
CA THR A 727 -68.42 9.90 12.06
C THR A 727 -68.10 9.91 13.56
N GLU A 728 -68.62 8.95 14.32
CA GLU A 728 -68.26 8.79 15.74
C GLU A 728 -66.88 8.16 15.90
N CYS A 729 -66.49 7.29 14.96
CA CYS A 729 -65.19 6.62 14.94
C CYS A 729 -64.11 7.43 14.23
N HIS A 730 -64.39 7.90 13.01
CA HIS A 730 -63.43 8.64 12.18
C HIS A 730 -64.11 9.68 11.28
N VAL A 731 -63.35 10.63 10.77
CA VAL A 731 -63.83 11.60 9.78
C VAL A 731 -64.21 10.84 8.51
N THR A 732 -65.42 11.06 8.01
CA THR A 732 -65.90 10.45 6.76
C THR A 732 -65.60 11.37 5.59
N PRO A 733 -64.86 10.91 4.56
CA PRO A 733 -64.62 11.67 3.36
C PRO A 733 -65.88 12.03 2.59
N LEU A 734 -65.87 13.21 1.96
CA LEU A 734 -66.93 13.69 1.06
C LEU A 734 -66.59 13.40 -0.40
N ALA A 735 -65.33 13.29 -0.78
CA ALA A 735 -64.89 12.95 -2.13
C ALA A 735 -63.83 11.84 -2.12
N TRP A 736 -63.67 11.17 -3.26
CA TRP A 736 -62.74 10.05 -3.36
C TRP A 736 -61.27 10.51 -3.27
N ASP A 737 -61.00 11.76 -3.64
CA ASP A 737 -59.70 12.43 -3.63
C ASP A 737 -59.49 13.31 -2.40
N ASP A 738 -60.35 13.21 -1.38
CA ASP A 738 -60.12 13.90 -0.12
C ASP A 738 -58.81 13.39 0.52
N PRO A 739 -57.96 14.30 1.07
CA PRO A 739 -56.63 13.96 1.58
C PRO A 739 -56.59 12.89 2.67
N GLU A 740 -57.71 12.64 3.35
CA GLU A 740 -57.85 11.64 4.43
C GLU A 740 -58.54 10.34 3.95
N HIS A 741 -58.99 10.29 2.70
CA HIS A 741 -59.57 9.09 2.10
C HIS A 741 -58.52 8.28 1.34
N PHE A 742 -57.64 8.97 0.61
CA PHE A 742 -56.71 8.35 -0.31
C PHE A 742 -55.36 9.10 -0.32
N GLY A 743 -54.36 8.56 0.38
CA GLY A 743 -53.01 9.09 0.45
C GLY A 743 -52.17 8.86 -0.83
N PRO A 744 -51.04 9.58 -1.01
CA PRO A 744 -50.15 9.44 -2.18
C PRO A 744 -49.57 8.02 -2.37
N ASP A 745 -49.48 7.25 -1.28
CA ASP A 745 -49.00 5.88 -1.21
C ASP A 745 -50.10 4.84 -1.48
N GLY A 746 -51.34 5.27 -1.71
CA GLY A 746 -52.48 4.39 -1.95
C GLY A 746 -53.10 3.83 -0.68
N ILE A 747 -52.82 4.44 0.47
CA ILE A 747 -53.30 4.00 1.77
C ILE A 747 -54.28 5.06 2.31
N ALA A 748 -55.38 4.61 2.94
CA ALA A 748 -56.28 5.50 3.66
C ALA A 748 -55.76 5.72 5.10
N GLU A 749 -55.66 6.99 5.51
CA GLU A 749 -55.36 7.39 6.87
C GLU A 749 -56.63 7.50 7.73
N VAL A 750 -56.51 7.23 9.03
CA VAL A 750 -57.63 7.33 9.97
C VAL A 750 -57.48 8.60 10.81
N THR A 751 -58.35 9.57 10.56
CA THR A 751 -58.54 10.71 11.47
C THR A 751 -59.68 10.38 12.43
N PHE A 752 -59.38 10.20 13.71
CA PHE A 752 -60.40 9.81 14.69
C PHE A 752 -61.48 10.89 14.88
N GLY A 753 -62.71 10.40 15.01
CA GLY A 753 -63.91 11.20 15.19
C GLY A 753 -64.08 11.69 16.63
N PRO A 754 -65.05 12.57 16.88
CA PRO A 754 -65.20 13.23 18.17
C PRO A 754 -65.43 12.27 19.35
N LEU A 755 -66.14 11.15 19.13
CA LEU A 755 -66.44 10.19 20.19
C LEU A 755 -65.25 9.29 20.52
N ALA A 756 -64.45 8.90 19.53
CA ALA A 756 -63.21 8.14 19.76
C ALA A 756 -62.20 8.90 20.64
N GLY A 757 -62.23 10.23 20.60
CA GLY A 757 -61.45 11.10 21.47
C GLY A 757 -60.12 11.58 20.84
N PRO A 758 -59.54 12.68 21.35
CA PRO A 758 -58.38 13.32 20.74
C PRO A 758 -57.05 12.57 20.94
N ASN A 759 -57.02 11.61 21.87
CA ASN A 759 -55.84 10.78 22.12
C ASN A 759 -55.87 9.47 21.34
N ALA A 760 -56.97 9.19 20.63
CA ALA A 760 -57.12 7.95 19.89
C ALA A 760 -55.98 7.77 18.88
N THR A 761 -55.37 6.59 18.90
CA THR A 761 -54.28 6.22 18.00
C THR A 761 -54.56 4.91 17.30
N TRP A 762 -54.00 4.79 16.11
CA TRP A 762 -54.07 3.61 15.26
C TRP A 762 -52.65 3.18 14.90
N SER A 763 -52.28 1.93 15.21
CA SER A 763 -51.03 1.31 14.78
C SER A 763 -51.29 0.39 13.60
N ARG A 764 -50.74 0.76 12.43
CA ARG A 764 -50.81 -0.08 11.22
C ARG A 764 -50.02 -1.38 11.38
N ASP A 765 -48.85 -1.31 12.04
CA ASP A 765 -47.96 -2.46 12.23
C ASP A 765 -48.57 -3.50 13.17
N ASP A 766 -49.21 -3.05 14.24
CA ASP A 766 -49.85 -3.93 15.23
C ASP A 766 -51.31 -4.24 14.89
N SER A 767 -51.85 -3.63 13.83
CA SER A 767 -53.28 -3.66 13.48
C SER A 767 -54.18 -3.40 14.68
N SER A 768 -53.85 -2.41 15.52
CA SER A 768 -54.54 -2.17 16.80
C SER A 768 -54.91 -0.72 17.01
N CYS A 769 -56.05 -0.51 17.68
CA CYS A 769 -56.54 0.79 18.09
C CYS A 769 -56.22 0.98 19.57
N ALA A 770 -55.60 2.09 19.95
CA ALA A 770 -55.26 2.40 21.34
C ALA A 770 -55.78 3.79 21.73
N ASP A 771 -55.89 4.01 23.03
CA ASP A 771 -56.25 5.31 23.62
C ASP A 771 -57.58 5.89 23.07
N THR A 772 -58.50 5.02 22.65
CA THR A 772 -59.85 5.44 22.24
C THR A 772 -60.80 5.39 23.42
N TYR A 773 -61.74 6.34 23.48
CA TYR A 773 -62.78 6.37 24.51
C TYR A 773 -63.56 5.04 24.57
N CYS A 774 -63.92 4.48 23.42
CA CYS A 774 -64.66 3.23 23.33
C CYS A 774 -63.87 2.01 23.88
N HIS A 775 -62.54 2.08 23.88
CA HIS A 775 -61.64 1.03 24.36
C HIS A 775 -60.85 1.46 25.60
N GLY A 776 -61.47 2.21 26.52
CA GLY A 776 -60.94 2.39 27.87
C GLY A 776 -60.16 3.67 28.14
N ASP A 777 -59.98 4.57 27.15
CA ASP A 777 -59.42 5.92 27.40
C ASP A 777 -60.48 6.90 27.91
N PHE A 778 -60.91 6.67 29.14
CA PHE A 778 -61.75 7.58 29.89
C PHE A 778 -61.40 7.56 31.37
N PRO A 779 -61.78 8.59 32.15
CA PRO A 779 -61.50 8.62 33.58
C PRO A 779 -62.04 7.37 34.31
N GLY A 780 -61.12 6.57 34.87
CA GLY A 780 -61.45 5.32 35.56
C GLY A 780 -61.51 4.08 34.65
N GLY A 781 -61.22 4.25 33.37
CA GLY A 781 -61.04 3.19 32.39
C GLY A 781 -59.65 2.54 32.45
N ASN A 782 -59.54 1.41 31.77
CA ASN A 782 -58.33 0.62 31.60
C ASN A 782 -57.73 0.95 30.23
N ASN A 783 -56.83 1.93 30.20
CA ASN A 783 -56.13 2.39 28.99
C ASN A 783 -55.15 1.36 28.38
N SER A 784 -55.00 0.17 28.98
CA SER A 784 -54.18 -0.91 28.42
C SER A 784 -54.95 -1.77 27.40
N GLN A 785 -56.23 -1.46 27.14
CA GLN A 785 -57.00 -2.15 26.11
C GLN A 785 -56.61 -1.61 24.73
N SER A 786 -56.01 -2.49 23.92
CA SER A 786 -55.64 -2.22 22.54
C SER A 786 -56.14 -3.37 21.67
N PRO A 787 -57.44 -3.39 21.33
CA PRO A 787 -58.01 -4.49 20.54
C PRO A 787 -57.47 -4.49 19.10
N PRO A 788 -57.22 -5.69 18.53
CA PRO A 788 -56.84 -5.80 17.14
C PRO A 788 -58.04 -5.53 16.21
N TRP A 789 -57.85 -4.62 15.27
CA TRP A 789 -58.82 -4.20 14.27
C TRP A 789 -59.27 -5.31 13.32
N THR A 790 -58.44 -6.33 13.13
CA THR A 790 -58.70 -7.46 12.24
C THR A 790 -59.43 -8.62 12.93
N GLU A 791 -59.88 -8.45 14.18
CA GLU A 791 -60.59 -9.47 14.93
C GLU A 791 -61.98 -9.01 15.40
N SER A 792 -62.91 -9.96 15.50
CA SER A 792 -64.26 -9.75 16.05
C SER A 792 -64.40 -10.45 17.40
N GLY A 793 -63.76 -9.91 18.44
CA GLY A 793 -63.82 -10.42 19.82
C GLY A 793 -64.78 -9.63 20.71
N ILE A 794 -65.59 -10.30 21.53
CA ILE A 794 -66.53 -9.66 22.46
C ILE A 794 -65.78 -9.28 23.75
N ASP A 795 -65.69 -7.97 24.03
CA ASP A 795 -65.27 -7.46 25.32
C ASP A 795 -66.23 -7.92 26.44
N LEU A 796 -65.66 -8.49 27.51
CA LEU A 796 -66.41 -8.92 28.70
C LEU A 796 -66.47 -7.77 29.72
N CYS A 797 -67.53 -7.72 30.54
CA CYS A 797 -67.59 -6.81 31.67
C CYS A 797 -66.31 -6.89 32.52
N GLY A 798 -65.68 -5.74 32.76
CA GLY A 798 -64.41 -5.66 33.48
C GLY A 798 -63.17 -5.49 32.61
N SER A 799 -63.26 -5.63 31.27
CA SER A 799 -62.12 -5.37 30.38
C SER A 799 -61.80 -3.87 30.29
N CYS A 800 -62.82 -3.03 30.07
CA CYS A 800 -62.66 -1.60 29.84
C CYS A 800 -62.57 -0.76 31.12
N HIS A 801 -63.23 -1.14 32.21
CA HIS A 801 -63.14 -0.48 33.51
C HIS A 801 -63.46 -1.47 34.64
N ASP A 802 -63.03 -1.15 35.86
CA ASP A 802 -63.34 -1.99 37.02
C ASP A 802 -64.87 -2.03 37.28
N PHE A 803 -65.42 -3.20 37.57
CA PHE A 803 -66.87 -3.38 37.78
C PHE A 803 -67.25 -3.49 39.27
N GLY A 804 -66.40 -2.97 40.16
CA GLY A 804 -66.61 -2.96 41.61
C GLY A 804 -65.70 -3.90 42.40
N ALA A 805 -64.79 -4.61 41.74
CA ALA A 805 -63.78 -5.44 42.42
C ALA A 805 -62.70 -4.59 43.11
N HIS A 806 -62.37 -3.44 42.53
CA HIS A 806 -61.45 -2.44 43.06
C HIS A 806 -62.01 -1.03 42.81
N PRO A 807 -63.00 -0.57 43.59
CA PRO A 807 -63.68 0.73 43.37
C PRO A 807 -62.76 1.96 43.40
N ALA A 808 -61.55 1.84 43.96
CA ALA A 808 -60.52 2.86 43.92
C ALA A 808 -59.92 3.11 42.52
N ARG A 809 -60.13 2.17 41.57
CA ARG A 809 -59.70 2.30 40.17
C ARG A 809 -60.70 3.06 39.30
N LEU A 810 -61.94 3.20 39.76
CA LEU A 810 -62.96 4.02 39.12
C LEU A 810 -62.68 5.51 39.37
N SER A 811 -63.15 6.38 38.48
CA SER A 811 -62.93 7.82 38.60
C SER A 811 -63.68 8.44 39.79
N GLY A 812 -63.30 9.66 40.18
CA GLY A 812 -64.01 10.39 41.24
C GLY A 812 -63.89 9.74 42.62
N ARG A 813 -65.00 9.62 43.35
CA ARG A 813 -65.04 9.14 44.75
C ARG A 813 -65.82 7.83 44.89
N HIS A 814 -65.74 6.93 43.91
CA HIS A 814 -66.42 5.64 43.94
C HIS A 814 -66.03 4.80 45.15
N GLU A 815 -64.76 4.78 45.55
CA GLU A 815 -64.32 4.08 46.77
C GLU A 815 -65.08 4.52 48.04
N LYS A 816 -65.31 5.83 48.21
CA LYS A 816 -66.08 6.32 49.37
C LYS A 816 -67.53 5.86 49.36
N HIS A 817 -68.16 5.79 48.20
CA HIS A 817 -69.56 5.42 48.11
C HIS A 817 -69.74 3.91 48.19
N VAL A 818 -68.94 3.16 47.44
CA VAL A 818 -69.03 1.70 47.33
C VAL A 818 -68.44 1.01 48.56
N VAL A 819 -67.27 1.44 49.05
CA VAL A 819 -66.57 0.78 50.17
C VAL A 819 -66.94 1.40 51.53
N ASP A 820 -66.84 2.72 51.68
CA ASP A 820 -67.07 3.35 53.00
C ASP A 820 -68.55 3.50 53.37
N LYS A 821 -69.45 3.50 52.38
CA LYS A 821 -70.89 3.77 52.55
C LYS A 821 -71.81 2.66 52.04
N ASP A 822 -71.26 1.60 51.45
CA ASP A 822 -72.00 0.42 51.00
C ASP A 822 -73.17 0.79 50.04
N VAL A 823 -72.90 1.71 49.11
CA VAL A 823 -73.86 2.17 48.08
C VAL A 823 -73.68 1.34 46.81
N GLU A 824 -74.76 0.72 46.34
CA GLU A 824 -74.76 -0.12 45.13
C GLU A 824 -74.82 0.72 43.84
N CYS A 825 -74.18 0.26 42.75
CA CYS A 825 -74.03 1.00 41.50
C CYS A 825 -75.36 1.51 40.91
N TYR A 826 -76.38 0.64 40.83
CA TYR A 826 -77.69 0.99 40.25
C TYR A 826 -78.43 2.08 41.04
N GLN A 827 -78.04 2.34 42.30
CA GLN A 827 -78.67 3.40 43.09
C GLN A 827 -78.34 4.79 42.56
N CYS A 828 -77.21 4.95 41.86
CA CYS A 828 -76.81 6.18 41.17
C CYS A 828 -76.85 6.05 39.64
N HIS A 829 -76.75 4.84 39.08
CA HIS A 829 -76.71 4.59 37.64
C HIS A 829 -77.87 3.72 37.15
N SER A 830 -79.09 4.00 37.63
CA SER A 830 -80.27 3.14 37.39
C SER A 830 -80.72 3.01 35.93
N THR A 831 -80.30 3.94 35.07
CA THR A 831 -80.53 3.90 33.61
C THR A 831 -79.46 3.07 32.91
N THR A 832 -78.25 2.98 33.46
CA THR A 832 -77.12 2.27 32.85
C THR A 832 -77.07 0.81 33.29
N VAL A 833 -77.24 0.52 34.58
CA VAL A 833 -77.13 -0.85 35.15
C VAL A 833 -78.27 -1.22 36.10
N ASP A 834 -78.64 -2.50 36.12
CA ASP A 834 -79.59 -3.06 37.09
C ASP A 834 -78.89 -3.54 38.38
N ALA A 835 -79.67 -4.06 39.33
CA ALA A 835 -79.15 -4.58 40.61
C ALA A 835 -78.23 -5.80 40.47
N SER A 836 -78.22 -6.46 39.31
CA SER A 836 -77.30 -7.56 38.97
C SER A 836 -76.14 -7.11 38.09
N LEU A 837 -75.97 -5.79 37.89
CA LEU A 837 -74.98 -5.16 37.01
C LEU A 837 -75.14 -5.50 35.52
N ASN A 838 -76.33 -5.92 35.09
CA ASN A 838 -76.61 -6.03 33.65
C ASN A 838 -76.89 -4.64 33.08
N LEU A 839 -76.45 -4.39 31.85
CA LEU A 839 -76.75 -3.15 31.14
C LEU A 839 -78.25 -3.06 30.80
N VAL A 840 -78.88 -1.96 31.21
CA VAL A 840 -80.31 -1.71 30.97
C VAL A 840 -80.48 -0.98 29.64
N GLU A 841 -79.91 0.22 29.53
CA GLU A 841 -79.92 1.03 28.33
C GLU A 841 -78.51 1.15 27.76
N LYS A 842 -78.19 0.32 26.75
CA LYS A 842 -76.84 0.27 26.15
C LYS A 842 -76.39 1.59 25.50
N TRP A 843 -77.35 2.43 25.09
CA TRP A 843 -77.07 3.70 24.42
C TRP A 843 -76.55 4.78 25.38
N VAL A 844 -76.67 4.61 26.70
CA VAL A 844 -76.08 5.50 27.72
C VAL A 844 -74.85 4.91 28.42
N HIS A 845 -74.34 3.77 27.92
CA HIS A 845 -73.18 3.12 28.51
C HIS A 845 -71.86 3.59 27.88
N VAL A 846 -71.87 3.81 26.56
CA VAL A 846 -70.74 4.33 25.78
C VAL A 846 -71.27 5.44 24.87
N ASP A 847 -71.45 6.62 25.43
CA ASP A 847 -72.07 7.80 24.76
C ASP A 847 -71.23 9.08 24.90
N GLY A 848 -70.10 9.03 25.62
CA GLY A 848 -69.27 10.19 25.90
C GLY A 848 -69.72 11.01 27.11
N GLU A 849 -70.81 10.62 27.79
CA GLU A 849 -71.40 11.37 28.91
C GLU A 849 -71.44 10.55 30.22
N ASN A 850 -71.25 11.24 31.35
CA ASN A 850 -71.40 10.62 32.67
C ASN A 850 -72.87 10.60 33.08
N THR A 851 -73.63 9.62 32.58
CA THR A 851 -75.05 9.47 32.88
C THR A 851 -75.27 8.95 34.31
N ILE A 852 -75.73 9.84 35.20
CA ILE A 852 -76.10 9.53 36.59
C ILE A 852 -77.61 9.75 36.77
N SER A 853 -78.33 8.68 37.11
CA SER A 853 -79.75 8.68 37.38
C SER A 853 -80.05 7.89 38.66
N PHE A 854 -80.46 8.61 39.70
CA PHE A 854 -80.71 8.02 41.02
C PHE A 854 -81.96 7.14 41.01
N SER A 855 -81.85 5.90 41.51
CA SER A 855 -82.98 4.95 41.54
C SER A 855 -84.15 5.40 42.41
N SER A 856 -83.89 6.30 43.37
CA SER A 856 -84.91 6.93 44.22
C SER A 856 -85.74 8.00 43.50
N GLY A 857 -85.29 8.45 42.32
CA GLY A 857 -85.82 9.63 41.62
C GLY A 857 -85.55 10.96 42.34
N GLN A 858 -84.76 10.96 43.42
CA GLN A 858 -84.43 12.14 44.23
C GLN A 858 -82.93 12.40 44.21
N GLY A 859 -82.54 13.49 43.54
CA GLY A 859 -81.15 13.91 43.37
C GLY A 859 -80.90 14.37 41.94
N VAL A 860 -80.04 15.37 41.76
CA VAL A 860 -79.62 15.85 40.43
C VAL A 860 -78.10 15.87 40.39
N TRP A 861 -77.53 15.19 39.40
CA TRP A 861 -76.13 15.30 39.03
C TRP A 861 -76.00 16.28 37.87
N ALA A 862 -75.22 17.34 38.05
CA ALA A 862 -74.90 18.28 36.98
C ALA A 862 -73.50 18.87 37.20
N ASN A 863 -72.67 18.92 36.16
CA ASN A 863 -71.35 19.56 36.17
C ASN A 863 -70.41 19.08 37.30
N GLY A 864 -70.47 17.81 37.68
CA GLY A 864 -69.64 17.27 38.76
C GLY A 864 -70.23 17.43 40.16
N GLU A 865 -71.40 18.05 40.30
CA GLU A 865 -72.05 18.31 41.60
C GLU A 865 -73.33 17.49 41.78
N CYS A 866 -73.50 16.93 42.98
CA CYS A 866 -74.72 16.26 43.43
C CYS A 866 -75.57 17.24 44.26
N THR A 867 -76.79 17.55 43.81
CA THR A 867 -77.76 18.34 44.58
C THR A 867 -78.99 17.53 44.95
N ASN A 868 -79.66 17.91 46.05
CA ASN A 868 -80.91 17.30 46.51
C ASN A 868 -80.82 15.78 46.80
N THR A 869 -79.65 15.31 47.23
CA THR A 869 -79.44 13.94 47.71
C THR A 869 -79.59 13.90 49.24
N GLY A 870 -80.20 12.85 49.78
CA GLY A 870 -80.37 12.70 51.23
C GLY A 870 -79.05 12.55 52.01
N CYS A 871 -77.94 12.24 51.31
CA CYS A 871 -76.64 11.90 51.91
C CYS A 871 -75.61 13.04 51.90
N HIS A 872 -75.68 14.00 50.96
CA HIS A 872 -74.67 15.07 50.80
C HIS A 872 -75.11 16.45 51.29
N GLY A 873 -76.34 16.60 51.78
CA GLY A 873 -76.84 17.86 52.33
C GLY A 873 -76.92 18.98 51.28
N ARG A 874 -76.50 20.20 51.64
CA ARG A 874 -76.45 21.39 50.74
C ARG A 874 -75.04 21.72 50.26
N GLU A 875 -74.07 20.85 50.48
CA GLU A 875 -72.66 21.12 50.16
C GLU A 875 -72.35 20.75 48.71
N SER A 876 -71.56 21.58 48.03
CA SER A 876 -70.98 21.32 46.69
C SER A 876 -69.67 20.54 46.87
N TRP A 877 -69.48 19.45 46.12
CA TRP A 877 -68.37 18.50 46.31
C TRP A 877 -67.56 18.23 45.06
#